data_AF-A0A0Q9MI02-F1
#
_entry.id   AF-A0A0Q9MI02-F1
#
_cell.length_a   1.000
_cell.length_b   1.000
_cell.length_c   1.000
_cell.angle_alpha   90.00
_cell.angle_beta   90.00
_cell.angle_gamma   90.00
#
_symmetry.space_group_name_H-M   'P 1'
#
loop_
_entity.id
_entity.type
_entity.pdbx_description
1 polymer ?
#
loop_
_entity_poly.entity_id
_entity_poly.type
_entity_poly.pdbx_seq_one_letter_code
_entity_poly.pdbx_strand_id
1 'polypeptide(L)'
;MVAHNGSAYLPRTLSALAAQTRPVDRAIGVDTGSRDDSHSLLQEALGEAATVSHPRGKGGMGAAVSAALGALAPFEATVDGPGTEWVWLLHDDAAPAPEALAELLGAVERAPSVTVAGCKQLDWHSPRKLMDVGLSTSRWAERLTLIDADEMDQGQYDGRTDTFAVNSAGMLVRRDIWEHLGGFDPALPGSGDDVDFCWRNRLAGHRVVVVPAARMFHVAHRPHALGNPSAARKAQVHLRLKHSPLWMVPLHGIGALLGSLFKLVLSVVVKDPGHGISQLLATCAALGRPGAVARARRTAKRTRRIRRSVIRKLQTPRREVWSHRRSLMEALGSDGSGADHLVQDPLAHQPTGDAADDFAALATSKRGWVGNGALAAVIIAAVASLLALAGLFRAGAVTGGALIPVSAQLGDIWHHASSWWISLGAGLPGHGDPFDYVLWIIGVLGGGDANPAMAWLLLLGAPLSGLTAWFAAGGVTVRRRLRFVAAIFWAAAPALQVALNQGRAGALIAHIMLPLVVLGLLRATGSAVGHGRFNPASALDDRPAELPPAKAGINGVPSWTAAAAAGLALAVTTASAPSLLVPAAAVIVLCGVLLGRRGRTVWWALLPSAALFVPFALSTLDRPRALLADPGLPLGFDAAPLWQQILGQPLSFDPAGGIQGLAAFAGGPMPWALLLALLVAVPVLVLAVVGLLGPGRRAGTARWFWVAAVIFLAGGWLASHVATGLNEDVLVTPFTGPAVSAASFALLAAALLGAEKLLSAAARASGTGAKTRTAARAGLALGLVVLLAGPLAGMAAWSAQNLLRPAGATAAPSVATLGDATSPAPSGAGGALGAPRLVEATAGRSLPATAIDRGIGPEQTRTLLLRTGDDGTFNASLMRGSGTTLDSLSAIASARNIIGAPGAEEVRGDDDVTAALRRVAATLVAGQGVDPRTDLEQLGVGFVVLRSADTAAQLTASRMDAVPGLVAVGQTDVGWLWRISPLNQPVIQAADVAHRVRIVDPRGAVTALVASGTDEVDAAVPPGAEGRLVVLAERADPGWTAWLDGRKLTSTTSGWSQAFTLPASGGRLTVRYENPWSFWTAAAQITVIGLTVILAIPMPARRPRTGLSRDEGSLRKEHQHA
;
A
#
# COMPACT_ATOMS: atom_id res chain seq x y z
N MET A 1 42.61 8.18 25.47
CA MET A 1 42.11 7.63 24.19
C MET A 1 41.00 6.62 24.47
N VAL A 2 39.94 6.59 23.67
CA VAL A 2 38.83 5.63 23.81
C VAL A 2 38.68 4.81 22.52
N ALA A 3 38.58 3.49 22.65
CA ALA A 3 38.46 2.56 21.53
C ALA A 3 37.19 1.69 21.58
N HIS A 4 36.63 1.37 20.42
CA HIS A 4 35.55 0.41 20.26
C HIS A 4 35.54 -0.25 18.87
N ASN A 5 36.01 -1.49 18.76
CA ASN A 5 36.17 -2.19 17.47
C ASN A 5 37.02 -1.37 16.47
N GLY A 6 38.16 -0.86 16.92
CA GLY A 6 39.05 0.05 16.20
C GLY A 6 40.36 -0.57 15.73
N SER A 7 40.52 -1.90 15.75
CA SER A 7 41.79 -2.56 15.45
C SER A 7 42.42 -2.14 14.11
N ALA A 8 41.58 -1.81 13.12
CA ALA A 8 42.02 -1.35 11.80
C ALA A 8 42.65 0.07 11.77
N TYR A 9 42.35 0.92 12.77
CA TYR A 9 42.77 2.33 12.81
C TYR A 9 43.76 2.62 13.94
N LEU A 10 43.60 1.90 15.05
CA LEU A 10 44.35 2.10 16.28
C LEU A 10 45.89 2.10 16.09
N PRO A 11 46.51 1.23 15.26
CA PRO A 11 47.96 1.25 15.06
C PRO A 11 48.48 2.59 14.54
N ARG A 12 47.79 3.22 13.59
CA ARG A 12 48.17 4.54 13.07
C ARG A 12 47.93 5.64 14.11
N THR A 13 46.83 5.57 14.85
CA THR A 13 46.53 6.52 15.93
C THR A 13 47.57 6.45 17.06
N LEU A 14 47.95 5.24 17.49
CA LEU A 14 48.97 5.00 18.50
C LEU A 14 50.35 5.47 18.05
N SER A 15 50.74 5.15 16.82
CA SER A 15 51.99 5.65 16.23
C SER A 15 52.02 7.18 16.17
N ALA A 16 50.92 7.81 15.77
CA ALA A 16 50.79 9.25 15.73
C ALA A 16 50.85 9.92 17.13
N LEU A 17 50.31 9.25 18.16
CA LEU A 17 50.43 9.69 19.54
C LEU A 17 51.87 9.59 20.07
N ALA A 18 52.58 8.50 19.74
CA ALA A 18 53.97 8.33 20.11
C ALA A 18 54.91 9.33 19.41
N ALA A 19 54.56 9.77 18.19
CA ALA A 19 55.34 10.69 17.38
C ALA A 19 55.14 12.19 17.74
N GLN A 20 54.43 12.53 18.81
CA GLN A 20 54.22 13.93 19.18
C GLN A 20 55.53 14.61 19.61
N THR A 21 55.78 15.82 19.10
CA THR A 21 56.98 16.62 19.44
C THR A 21 56.95 17.09 20.89
N ARG A 22 55.75 17.35 21.43
CA ARG A 22 55.49 17.39 22.88
C ARG A 22 54.88 16.04 23.27
N PRO A 23 55.60 15.16 23.98
CA PRO A 23 55.02 13.90 24.43
C PRO A 23 53.90 14.16 25.43
N VAL A 24 52.92 13.26 25.56
CA VAL A 24 51.92 13.35 26.64
C VAL A 24 52.54 12.96 27.97
N ASP A 25 52.14 13.61 29.06
CA ASP A 25 52.65 13.28 30.40
C ASP A 25 52.11 11.93 30.91
N ARG A 26 50.87 11.60 30.51
CA ARG A 26 50.24 10.30 30.77
C ARG A 26 49.25 9.95 29.66
N ALA A 27 49.34 8.73 29.13
CA ALA A 27 48.38 8.18 28.19
C ALA A 27 47.53 7.11 28.89
N ILE A 28 46.21 7.16 28.70
CA ILE A 28 45.28 6.13 29.18
C ILE A 28 44.45 5.65 27.99
N GLY A 29 44.47 4.34 27.74
CA GLY A 29 43.62 3.67 26.76
C GLY A 29 42.37 3.13 27.43
N VAL A 30 41.18 3.43 26.91
CA VAL A 30 39.94 2.85 27.41
C VAL A 30 39.30 2.00 26.33
N ASP A 31 39.25 0.69 26.55
CA ASP A 31 38.47 -0.21 25.71
C ASP A 31 37.03 -0.25 26.20
N THR A 32 36.06 -0.03 25.30
CA THR A 32 34.63 0.01 25.66
C THR A 32 33.89 -1.29 25.32
N GLY A 33 34.54 -2.42 25.55
CA GLY A 33 34.02 -3.75 25.24
C GLY A 33 34.10 -4.08 23.76
N SER A 34 35.29 -3.92 23.17
CA SER A 34 35.56 -4.32 21.80
C SER A 34 35.47 -5.84 21.62
N ARG A 35 35.18 -6.27 20.40
CA ARG A 35 35.12 -7.69 19.98
C ARG A 35 36.23 -8.07 19.01
N ASP A 36 37.07 -7.10 18.65
CA ASP A 36 38.27 -7.28 17.84
C ASP A 36 39.52 -7.09 18.73
N ASP A 37 40.69 -7.05 18.09
CA ASP A 37 41.98 -6.91 18.75
C ASP A 37 42.27 -5.50 19.32
N SER A 38 41.28 -4.62 19.45
CA SER A 38 41.50 -3.26 19.98
C SER A 38 42.07 -3.27 21.40
N HIS A 39 41.60 -4.17 22.26
CA HIS A 39 42.04 -4.26 23.64
C HIS A 39 43.51 -4.67 23.75
N SER A 40 43.92 -5.70 23.00
CA SER A 40 45.31 -6.17 22.99
C SER A 40 46.25 -5.11 22.42
N LEU A 41 45.86 -4.44 21.32
CA LEU A 41 46.65 -3.35 20.73
C LEU A 41 46.84 -2.16 21.69
N LEU A 42 45.83 -1.84 22.52
CA LEU A 42 45.98 -0.82 23.58
C LEU A 42 46.98 -1.25 24.65
N GLN A 43 46.88 -2.49 25.13
CA GLN A 43 47.78 -3.02 26.15
C GLN A 43 49.23 -3.10 25.67
N GLU A 44 49.44 -3.50 24.41
CA GLU A 44 50.77 -3.59 23.81
C GLU A 44 51.44 -2.21 23.70
N ALA A 45 50.68 -1.19 23.30
CA ALA A 45 51.23 0.14 23.07
C ALA A 45 51.34 1.02 24.32
N LEU A 46 50.43 0.90 25.28
CA LEU A 46 50.38 1.75 26.48
C LEU A 46 50.76 1.02 27.78
N GLY A 47 50.77 -0.31 27.77
CA GLY A 47 50.92 -1.14 28.96
C GLY A 47 49.58 -1.43 29.65
N GLU A 48 49.55 -2.54 30.40
CA GLU A 48 48.35 -3.03 31.09
C GLU A 48 47.86 -2.04 32.15
N ALA A 49 48.76 -1.43 32.93
CA ALA A 49 48.44 -0.45 33.97
C ALA A 49 47.82 0.86 33.42
N ALA A 50 48.04 1.17 32.14
CA ALA A 50 47.50 2.35 31.47
C ALA A 50 46.26 2.04 30.60
N THR A 51 45.76 0.80 30.66
CA THR A 51 44.61 0.36 29.87
C THR A 51 43.43 0.01 30.79
N VAL A 52 42.29 0.65 30.58
CA VAL A 52 41.06 0.44 31.36
C VAL A 52 40.03 -0.26 30.47
N SER A 53 39.53 -1.40 30.92
CA SER A 53 38.36 -2.02 30.30
C SER A 53 37.08 -1.45 30.91
N HIS A 54 36.25 -0.80 30.09
CA HIS A 54 34.94 -0.31 30.48
C HIS A 54 33.85 -1.13 29.79
N PRO A 55 32.88 -1.71 30.51
CA PRO A 55 31.82 -2.49 29.89
C PRO A 55 30.99 -1.65 28.93
N ARG A 56 30.57 -2.26 27.82
CA ARG A 56 29.76 -1.58 26.80
C ARG A 56 28.46 -1.04 27.42
N GLY A 57 28.27 0.28 27.36
CA GLY A 57 27.15 0.96 28.04
C GLY A 57 26.57 2.17 27.30
N LYS A 58 25.45 2.70 27.81
CA LYS A 58 24.74 3.86 27.24
C LYS A 58 25.44 5.21 27.49
N GLY A 59 26.56 5.23 28.20
CA GLY A 59 27.29 6.45 28.59
C GLY A 59 28.27 6.99 27.56
N GLY A 60 28.52 6.26 26.46
CA GLY A 60 29.39 6.69 25.36
C GLY A 60 30.81 7.06 25.81
N MET A 61 31.43 8.00 25.08
CA MET A 61 32.78 8.48 25.38
C MET A 61 32.88 9.14 26.77
N GLY A 62 31.83 9.83 27.22
CA GLY A 62 31.81 10.50 28.52
C GLY A 62 32.06 9.55 29.68
N ALA A 63 31.36 8.41 29.70
CA ALA A 63 31.55 7.39 30.74
C ALA A 63 32.94 6.74 30.67
N ALA A 64 33.46 6.49 29.45
CA ALA A 64 34.80 5.96 29.26
C ALA A 64 35.88 6.91 29.82
N VAL A 65 35.76 8.21 29.53
CA VAL A 65 36.66 9.24 30.06
C VAL A 65 36.52 9.37 31.58
N SER A 66 35.30 9.35 32.12
CA SER A 66 35.08 9.36 33.58
C SER A 66 35.73 8.15 34.28
N ALA A 67 35.69 6.96 33.68
CA ALA A 67 36.36 5.79 34.25
C ALA A 67 37.89 5.90 34.18
N ALA A 68 38.44 6.43 33.08
CA ALA A 68 39.87 6.71 32.99
C ALA A 68 40.34 7.71 34.05
N LEU A 69 39.59 8.80 34.25
CA LEU A 69 39.91 9.81 35.25
C LEU A 69 39.73 9.29 36.68
N GLY A 70 38.76 8.40 36.92
CA GLY A 70 38.57 7.74 38.22
C GLY A 70 39.69 6.77 38.59
N ALA A 71 40.45 6.28 37.62
CA ALA A 71 41.65 5.48 37.85
C ALA A 71 42.89 6.33 38.21
N LEU A 72 42.80 7.66 38.12
CA LEU A 72 43.85 8.58 38.54
C LEU A 72 43.64 9.02 40.00
N ALA A 73 44.72 9.46 40.66
CA ALA A 73 44.60 10.11 41.96
C ALA A 73 43.66 11.33 41.88
N PRO A 74 42.91 11.65 42.95
CA PRO A 74 42.06 12.83 43.00
C PRO A 74 42.86 14.08 42.66
N PHE A 75 42.26 15.01 41.91
CA PHE A 75 42.86 16.32 41.67
C PHE A 75 42.86 17.11 42.99
N GLU A 76 43.98 17.13 43.69
CA GLU A 76 44.22 18.04 44.82
C GLU A 76 44.85 19.32 44.29
N ALA A 77 44.11 20.44 44.38
CA ALA A 77 44.70 21.75 44.19
C ALA A 77 45.70 22.00 45.34
N THR A 78 46.99 21.75 45.10
CA THR A 78 48.03 21.93 46.11
C THR A 78 48.30 23.42 46.36
N VAL A 79 48.61 23.74 47.61
CA VAL A 79 48.75 25.11 48.14
C VAL A 79 49.98 25.85 47.56
N ASP A 80 50.95 25.13 46.99
CA ASP A 80 52.25 25.67 46.56
C ASP A 80 52.52 25.69 45.03
N GLY A 81 51.50 25.63 44.16
CA GLY A 81 51.68 25.99 42.73
C GLY A 81 50.48 25.73 41.81
N PRO A 82 50.28 26.52 40.72
CA PRO A 82 49.12 26.38 39.84
C PRO A 82 49.36 25.30 38.77
N GLY A 83 49.33 24.02 39.15
CA GLY A 83 49.37 22.91 38.19
C GLY A 83 48.04 22.80 37.43
N THR A 84 47.90 23.51 36.31
CA THR A 84 46.72 23.37 35.44
C THR A 84 46.80 22.06 34.67
N GLU A 85 45.99 21.07 35.03
CA GLU A 85 45.91 19.81 34.29
C GLU A 85 44.99 19.91 33.07
N TRP A 86 45.43 19.33 31.96
CA TRP A 86 44.68 19.25 30.70
C TRP A 86 44.44 17.80 30.31
N VAL A 87 43.23 17.52 29.84
CA VAL A 87 42.81 16.21 29.32
C VAL A 87 42.72 16.32 27.80
N TRP A 88 43.52 15.53 27.08
CA TRP A 88 43.44 15.45 25.62
C TRP A 88 42.63 14.22 25.20
N LEU A 89 41.47 14.47 24.60
CA LEU A 89 40.55 13.43 24.13
C LEU A 89 40.94 12.99 22.73
N LEU A 90 41.19 11.68 22.57
CA LEU A 90 41.48 11.05 21.29
C LEU A 90 40.55 9.86 21.06
N HIS A 91 40.01 9.77 19.85
CA HIS A 91 39.30 8.59 19.36
C HIS A 91 40.31 7.57 18.82
N ASP A 92 39.89 6.33 18.63
CA ASP A 92 40.66 5.24 18.03
C ASP A 92 40.87 5.39 16.51
N ASP A 93 40.13 6.28 15.86
CA ASP A 93 40.20 6.63 14.43
C ASP A 93 40.66 8.07 14.17
N ALA A 94 41.44 8.61 15.11
CA ALA A 94 42.00 9.96 15.11
C ALA A 94 43.53 9.92 15.21
N ALA A 95 44.25 10.34 14.17
CA ALA A 95 45.71 10.35 14.13
C ALA A 95 46.23 11.81 14.11
N PRO A 96 46.70 12.36 15.24
CA PRO A 96 47.23 13.73 15.30
C PRO A 96 48.55 13.89 14.52
N ALA A 97 48.79 15.07 13.95
CA ALA A 97 50.10 15.40 13.38
C ALA A 97 51.14 15.58 14.50
N PRO A 98 52.46 15.41 14.24
CA PRO A 98 53.50 15.45 15.29
C PRO A 98 53.47 16.70 16.17
N GLU A 99 53.13 17.86 15.63
CA GLU A 99 53.12 19.15 16.34
C GLU A 99 51.78 19.46 17.03
N ALA A 100 50.76 18.61 16.88
CA ALA A 100 49.39 18.94 17.28
C ALA A 100 49.25 19.27 18.76
N LEU A 101 49.84 18.47 19.66
CA LEU A 101 49.75 18.73 21.09
C LEU A 101 50.51 20.01 21.50
N ALA A 102 51.68 20.25 20.91
CA ALA A 102 52.47 21.46 21.15
C ALA A 102 51.69 22.72 20.74
N GLU A 103 51.04 22.70 19.57
CA GLU A 103 50.21 23.81 19.08
C GLU A 103 48.97 24.07 19.95
N LEU A 104 48.30 23.00 20.41
CA LEU A 104 47.15 23.12 21.31
C LEU A 104 47.54 23.74 22.66
N LEU A 105 48.62 23.26 23.28
CA LEU A 105 49.13 23.79 24.54
C LEU A 105 49.59 25.25 24.40
N GLY A 106 50.35 25.55 23.34
CA GLY A 106 50.77 26.91 23.04
C GLY A 106 49.59 27.87 22.81
N ALA A 107 48.46 27.40 22.29
CA ALA A 107 47.26 28.21 22.13
C ALA A 107 46.56 28.53 23.47
N VAL A 108 46.47 27.56 24.39
CA VAL A 108 45.82 27.77 25.70
C VAL A 108 46.70 28.54 26.68
N GLU A 109 48.02 28.40 26.58
CA GLU A 109 49.00 29.19 27.36
C GLU A 109 48.95 30.68 26.99
N ARG A 110 48.84 30.99 25.70
CA ARG A 110 48.68 32.37 25.20
C ARG A 110 47.37 33.02 25.61
N ALA A 111 46.34 32.22 25.91
CA ALA A 111 45.01 32.73 26.22
C ALA A 111 44.38 31.96 27.42
N PRO A 112 44.68 32.33 28.67
CA PRO A 112 44.19 31.65 29.88
C PRO A 112 42.66 31.59 30.04
N SER A 113 41.92 32.38 29.25
CA SER A 113 40.44 32.36 29.17
C SER A 113 39.86 31.19 28.36
N VAL A 114 40.72 30.51 27.57
CA VAL A 114 40.38 29.31 26.81
C VAL A 114 40.44 28.11 27.75
N THR A 115 39.38 27.32 27.78
CA THR A 115 39.31 26.09 28.59
C THR A 115 39.11 24.84 27.74
N VAL A 116 38.82 25.04 26.45
CA VAL A 116 38.64 24.00 25.45
C VAL A 116 39.31 24.45 24.15
N ALA A 117 40.23 23.65 23.64
CA ALA A 117 40.87 23.82 22.34
C ALA A 117 40.66 22.56 21.49
N GLY A 118 40.62 22.67 20.16
CA GLY A 118 40.49 21.51 19.27
C GLY A 118 41.27 21.67 17.98
N CYS A 119 41.63 20.55 17.37
CA CYS A 119 42.41 20.48 16.14
C CYS A 119 41.57 20.78 14.88
N LYS A 120 42.26 21.23 13.81
CA LYS A 120 41.76 21.11 12.43
C LYS A 120 41.80 19.65 11.99
N GLN A 121 40.69 19.14 11.49
CA GLN A 121 40.52 17.76 11.07
C GLN A 121 40.54 17.62 9.54
N LEU A 122 41.33 16.66 9.08
CA LEU A 122 41.52 16.29 7.68
C LEU A 122 41.11 14.83 7.47
N ASP A 123 40.72 14.48 6.25
CA ASP A 123 40.32 13.10 5.93
C ASP A 123 41.49 12.12 6.08
N TRP A 124 41.20 10.95 6.68
CA TRP A 124 42.17 9.90 6.96
C TRP A 124 42.92 9.39 5.72
N HIS A 125 42.23 9.28 4.59
CA HIS A 125 42.76 8.73 3.33
C HIS A 125 43.15 9.84 2.34
N SER A 126 42.57 11.04 2.49
CA SER A 126 42.84 12.22 1.67
C SER A 126 43.36 13.36 2.55
N PRO A 127 44.67 13.42 2.86
CA PRO A 127 45.25 14.37 3.83
C PRO A 127 45.02 15.85 3.53
N ARG A 128 44.61 16.20 2.31
CA ARG A 128 44.27 17.57 1.92
C ARG A 128 42.78 17.86 1.93
N LYS A 129 41.91 16.87 2.14
CA LYS A 129 40.46 17.07 2.17
C LYS A 129 40.03 17.50 3.57
N LEU A 130 39.35 18.64 3.64
CA LEU A 130 38.98 19.28 4.90
C LEU A 130 37.71 18.65 5.48
N MET A 131 37.76 18.22 6.73
CA MET A 131 36.60 17.65 7.43
C MET A 131 35.93 18.66 8.34
N ASP A 132 36.70 19.23 9.27
CA ASP A 132 36.23 20.14 10.32
C ASP A 132 37.32 21.14 10.71
N VAL A 133 36.94 22.40 10.93
CA VAL A 133 37.80 23.46 11.48
C VAL A 133 37.00 24.24 12.51
N GLY A 134 36.51 23.51 13.51
CA GLY A 134 35.59 24.01 14.50
C GLY A 134 34.12 23.91 14.07
N LEU A 135 33.30 23.54 15.03
CA LEU A 135 31.87 23.28 14.85
C LEU A 135 31.04 24.50 15.23
N SER A 136 29.94 24.68 14.52
CA SER A 136 28.88 25.62 14.86
C SER A 136 27.55 24.90 15.11
N THR A 137 26.57 25.63 15.62
CA THR A 137 25.19 25.16 15.71
C THR A 137 24.22 26.09 14.99
N SER A 138 23.19 25.52 14.38
CA SER A 138 22.07 26.31 13.87
C SER A 138 21.18 26.82 15.02
N ARG A 139 20.28 27.76 14.70
CA ARG A 139 19.22 28.22 15.62
C ARG A 139 18.32 27.11 16.15
N TRP A 140 18.28 25.97 15.46
CA TRP A 140 17.52 24.79 15.84
C TRP A 140 18.40 23.67 16.40
N ALA A 141 19.60 24.01 16.91
CA ALA A 141 20.55 23.09 17.54
C ALA A 141 21.04 21.95 16.62
N GLU A 142 21.07 22.20 15.30
CA GLU A 142 21.73 21.31 14.34
C GLU A 142 23.24 21.52 14.41
N ARG A 143 24.02 20.44 14.47
CA ARG A 143 25.50 20.45 14.43
C ARG A 143 25.95 20.74 13.00
N LEU A 144 26.88 21.68 12.80
CA LEU A 144 27.33 22.13 11.49
C LEU A 144 28.86 22.29 11.48
N THR A 145 29.54 21.85 10.42
CA THR A 145 30.97 22.13 10.18
C THR A 145 31.20 23.37 9.31
N LEU A 146 30.21 23.73 8.47
CA LEU A 146 30.28 24.81 7.46
C LEU A 146 31.41 24.67 6.44
N ILE A 147 31.89 23.43 6.23
CA ILE A 147 32.84 23.09 5.17
C ILE A 147 32.06 22.48 4.00
N ASP A 148 32.54 22.56 2.76
CA ASP A 148 31.92 21.97 1.56
C ASP A 148 32.44 20.55 1.21
N ALA A 149 31.59 19.70 0.62
CA ALA A 149 31.76 18.23 0.65
C ALA A 149 33.11 17.71 0.11
N ASP A 150 33.71 18.44 -0.83
CA ASP A 150 35.02 18.16 -1.43
C ASP A 150 36.01 19.33 -1.27
N GLU A 151 35.80 20.15 -0.25
CA GLU A 151 36.67 21.27 0.06
C GLU A 151 38.07 20.78 0.49
N MET A 152 39.09 21.36 -0.11
CA MET A 152 40.50 21.05 0.17
C MET A 152 41.10 22.09 1.11
N ASP A 153 42.02 21.69 1.99
CA ASP A 153 42.80 22.58 2.85
C ASP A 153 43.84 23.32 2.03
N GLN A 154 43.58 24.61 1.81
CA GLN A 154 44.45 25.58 1.14
C GLN A 154 44.87 26.70 2.11
N GLY A 155 44.66 26.50 3.42
CA GLY A 155 44.91 27.51 4.45
C GLY A 155 43.79 28.55 4.62
N GLN A 156 42.64 28.35 3.96
CA GLN A 156 41.52 29.29 3.96
C GLN A 156 40.87 29.52 5.33
N TYR A 157 41.14 28.64 6.31
CA TYR A 157 40.65 28.77 7.69
C TYR A 157 41.76 28.94 8.73
N ASP A 158 43.00 29.22 8.33
CA ASP A 158 44.13 29.30 9.26
C ASP A 158 44.04 30.50 10.21
N GLY A 159 43.28 31.54 9.85
CA GLY A 159 42.95 32.67 10.74
C GLY A 159 41.80 32.42 11.72
N ARG A 160 41.13 31.26 11.68
CA ARG A 160 39.97 30.97 12.54
C ARG A 160 40.42 30.64 13.97
N THR A 161 39.73 31.18 14.97
CA THR A 161 40.04 30.97 16.39
C THR A 161 38.79 30.65 17.21
N ASP A 162 38.04 31.66 17.66
CA ASP A 162 36.85 31.51 18.49
C ASP A 162 35.73 30.79 17.71
N THR A 163 35.35 29.59 18.18
CA THR A 163 34.30 28.77 17.58
C THR A 163 33.24 28.37 18.61
N PHE A 164 32.05 27.97 18.17
CA PHE A 164 30.98 27.55 19.08
C PHE A 164 31.37 26.28 19.83
N ALA A 165 31.88 25.28 19.12
CA ALA A 165 32.32 24.00 19.65
C ALA A 165 33.51 23.45 18.83
N VAL A 166 34.18 22.44 19.37
CA VAL A 166 35.18 21.64 18.65
C VAL A 166 34.80 20.18 18.77
N ASN A 167 35.22 19.36 17.80
CA ASN A 167 34.96 17.93 17.79
C ASN A 167 35.66 17.24 18.97
N SER A 168 35.04 16.24 19.58
CA SER A 168 35.60 15.45 20.68
C SER A 168 36.87 14.68 20.27
N ALA A 169 37.00 14.33 18.99
CA ALA A 169 38.23 13.77 18.44
C ALA A 169 39.30 14.87 18.36
N GLY A 170 40.25 14.86 19.30
CA GLY A 170 41.32 15.86 19.39
C GLY A 170 41.01 17.06 20.29
N MET A 171 39.96 16.98 21.13
CA MET A 171 39.61 18.04 22.07
C MET A 171 40.58 18.07 23.27
N LEU A 172 41.22 19.20 23.51
CA LEU A 172 42.00 19.49 24.71
C LEU A 172 41.13 20.30 25.68
N VAL A 173 40.91 19.79 26.89
CA VAL A 173 40.03 20.39 27.89
C VAL A 173 40.70 20.49 29.25
N ARG A 174 40.50 21.61 29.96
CA ARG A 174 41.01 21.80 31.31
C ARG A 174 40.29 20.88 32.31
N ARG A 175 41.03 20.12 33.13
CA ARG A 175 40.46 19.05 33.97
C ARG A 175 39.44 19.58 34.99
N ASP A 176 39.74 20.69 35.65
CA ASP A 176 38.84 21.37 36.60
C ASP A 176 37.49 21.71 35.96
N ILE A 177 37.49 22.16 34.70
CA ILE A 177 36.27 22.49 33.96
C ILE A 177 35.54 21.23 33.52
N TRP A 178 36.25 20.19 33.09
CA TRP A 178 35.65 18.90 32.77
C TRP A 178 34.87 18.32 33.96
N GLU A 179 35.50 18.32 35.14
CA GLU A 179 34.89 17.83 36.39
C GLU A 179 33.77 18.76 36.88
N HIS A 180 33.97 20.08 36.85
CA HIS A 180 32.94 21.07 37.24
C HIS A 180 31.67 20.98 36.38
N LEU A 181 31.82 20.76 35.08
CA LEU A 181 30.69 20.62 34.17
C LEU A 181 30.06 19.21 34.19
N GLY A 182 30.73 18.24 34.81
CA GLY A 182 30.29 16.84 34.88
C GLY A 182 30.45 16.07 33.58
N GLY A 183 31.50 16.37 32.80
CA GLY A 183 31.82 15.68 31.54
C GLY A 183 30.73 15.81 30.45
N PHE A 184 30.67 14.84 29.53
CA PHE A 184 29.61 14.76 28.50
C PHE A 184 28.24 14.38 29.08
N ASP A 185 27.16 14.81 28.42
CA ASP A 185 25.80 14.49 28.87
C ASP A 185 25.46 13.02 28.57
N PRO A 186 25.15 12.18 29.58
CA PRO A 186 24.78 10.78 29.37
C PRO A 186 23.51 10.58 28.52
N ALA A 187 22.71 11.62 28.30
CA ALA A 187 21.56 11.58 27.40
C ALA A 187 21.92 11.67 25.90
N LEU A 188 23.17 12.04 25.58
CA LEU A 188 23.69 12.25 24.22
C LEU A 188 24.95 11.38 23.96
N PRO A 189 24.88 10.04 23.99
CA PRO A 189 26.06 9.22 23.70
C PRO A 189 26.40 9.29 22.20
N GLY A 190 27.52 9.92 21.84
CA GLY A 190 27.99 10.05 20.45
C GLY A 190 27.60 11.38 19.81
N SER A 191 26.67 11.39 18.85
CA SER A 191 26.34 12.62 18.14
C SER A 191 25.86 13.75 19.07
N GLY A 192 26.59 14.88 19.08
CA GLY A 192 26.21 16.13 19.74
C GLY A 192 26.63 16.28 21.20
N ASP A 193 27.41 15.35 21.76
CA ASP A 193 28.02 15.51 23.10
C ASP A 193 29.09 16.61 23.13
N ASP A 194 29.92 16.67 22.07
CA ASP A 194 30.90 17.70 21.76
C ASP A 194 30.30 19.11 21.83
N VAL A 195 29.19 19.29 21.10
CA VAL A 195 28.41 20.53 21.03
C VAL A 195 27.78 20.85 22.39
N ASP A 196 27.21 19.87 23.08
CA ASP A 196 26.60 20.11 24.39
C ASP A 196 27.60 20.58 25.43
N PHE A 197 28.77 19.93 25.50
CA PHE A 197 29.82 20.25 26.45
C PHE A 197 30.37 21.66 26.19
N CYS A 198 30.70 21.98 24.94
CA CYS A 198 31.15 23.32 24.56
C CYS A 198 30.08 24.39 24.83
N TRP A 199 28.79 24.06 24.63
CA TRP A 199 27.68 24.95 24.96
C TRP A 199 27.62 25.22 26.47
N ARG A 200 27.72 24.17 27.30
CA ARG A 200 27.78 24.32 28.77
C ARG A 200 29.01 25.11 29.21
N ASN A 201 30.18 24.87 28.59
CA ASN A 201 31.42 25.61 28.84
C ASN A 201 31.25 27.11 28.58
N ARG A 202 30.68 27.47 27.42
CA ARG A 202 30.38 28.88 27.07
C ARG A 202 29.35 29.49 28.03
N LEU A 203 28.34 28.72 28.46
CA LEU A 203 27.35 29.18 29.44
C LEU A 203 27.93 29.35 30.85
N ALA A 204 28.98 28.62 31.21
CA ALA A 204 29.74 28.80 32.44
C ALA A 204 30.70 30.01 32.37
N GLY A 205 30.90 30.58 31.18
CA GLY A 205 31.65 31.82 30.96
C GLY A 205 33.06 31.64 30.40
N HIS A 206 33.38 30.45 29.90
CA HIS A 206 34.68 30.15 29.32
C HIS A 206 34.67 30.17 27.79
N ARG A 207 35.86 30.22 27.18
CA ARG A 207 36.03 30.25 25.71
C ARG A 207 36.39 28.88 25.13
N VAL A 208 36.01 28.70 23.87
CA VAL A 208 36.29 27.52 23.05
C VAL A 208 36.95 27.98 21.76
N VAL A 209 38.11 27.42 21.43
CA VAL A 209 38.87 27.81 20.22
C VAL A 209 39.20 26.58 19.38
N VAL A 210 39.20 26.77 18.06
CA VAL A 210 39.89 25.84 17.15
C VAL A 210 41.31 26.36 16.94
N VAL A 211 42.28 25.45 16.85
CA VAL A 211 43.68 25.76 16.58
C VAL A 211 44.03 25.17 15.21
N PRO A 212 43.95 25.95 14.11
CA PRO A 212 44.18 25.42 12.76
C PRO A 212 45.58 24.83 12.55
N ALA A 213 46.60 25.35 13.25
CA ALA A 213 47.96 24.80 13.21
C ALA A 213 48.03 23.38 13.80
N ALA A 214 47.19 23.05 14.77
CA ALA A 214 47.06 21.70 15.31
C ALA A 214 46.24 20.83 14.35
N ARG A 215 46.92 20.03 13.52
CA ARG A 215 46.29 19.19 12.50
C ARG A 215 46.08 17.76 13.00
N MET A 216 45.01 17.13 12.54
CA MET A 216 44.78 15.69 12.76
C MET A 216 44.06 15.05 11.58
N PHE A 217 44.27 13.76 11.39
CA PHE A 217 43.61 12.94 10.39
C PHE A 217 42.53 12.10 11.06
N HIS A 218 41.29 12.22 10.60
CA HIS A 218 40.15 11.52 11.16
C HIS A 218 39.44 10.72 10.08
N VAL A 219 38.94 9.54 10.43
CA VAL A 219 38.15 8.74 9.49
C VAL A 219 36.81 9.44 9.23
N ALA A 220 36.54 9.80 7.98
CA ALA A 220 35.30 10.47 7.63
C ALA A 220 34.06 9.56 7.77
N HIS A 221 34.23 8.26 7.58
CA HIS A 221 33.12 7.30 7.53
C HIS A 221 33.48 6.02 8.27
N ARG A 222 32.99 5.90 9.50
CA ARG A 222 33.03 4.64 10.25
C ARG A 222 31.63 4.25 10.68
N PRO A 223 31.14 3.04 10.33
CA PRO A 223 29.85 2.56 10.80
C PRO A 223 29.89 2.40 12.33
N HIS A 224 29.33 3.37 13.05
CA HIS A 224 29.25 3.32 14.50
C HIS A 224 27.80 3.47 14.98
N ALA A 225 27.38 2.63 15.93
CA ALA A 225 25.99 2.57 16.39
C ALA A 225 25.48 3.90 16.98
N LEU A 226 26.40 4.74 17.46
CA LEU A 226 26.12 6.03 18.12
C LEU A 226 26.25 7.25 17.20
N GLY A 227 26.71 7.07 15.94
CA GLY A 227 26.99 8.15 14.97
C GLY A 227 26.19 8.01 13.67
N ASN A 228 24.87 7.89 13.76
CA ASN A 228 23.98 7.75 12.60
C ASN A 228 22.97 8.91 12.46
N PRO A 229 22.39 9.13 11.27
CA PRO A 229 21.26 10.02 10.99
C PRO A 229 20.24 10.23 12.12
N SER A 230 19.72 9.11 12.63
CA SER A 230 18.66 9.08 13.64
C SER A 230 19.18 9.56 14.99
N ALA A 231 20.42 9.22 15.34
CA ALA A 231 21.11 9.71 16.52
C ALA A 231 21.36 11.22 16.45
N ALA A 232 21.84 11.73 15.32
CA ALA A 232 22.04 13.16 15.09
C ALA A 232 20.72 13.95 15.21
N ARG A 233 19.63 13.46 14.62
CA ARG A 233 18.30 14.07 14.75
C ARG A 233 17.80 14.04 16.20
N LYS A 234 17.97 12.92 16.90
CA LYS A 234 17.60 12.79 18.31
C LYS A 234 18.37 13.78 19.18
N ALA A 235 19.67 13.92 18.94
CA ALA A 235 20.54 14.87 19.62
C ALA A 235 20.11 16.32 19.36
N GLN A 236 19.83 16.68 18.10
CA GLN A 236 19.31 18.00 17.72
C GLN A 236 18.06 18.38 18.54
N VAL A 237 17.08 17.47 18.61
CA VAL A 237 15.83 17.71 19.36
C VAL A 237 16.12 17.82 20.85
N HIS A 238 16.96 16.93 21.40
CA HIS A 238 17.33 16.96 22.81
C HIS A 238 18.05 18.27 23.20
N LEU A 239 19.07 18.69 22.44
CA LEU A 239 19.80 19.94 22.63
C LEU A 239 18.89 21.16 22.57
N ARG A 240 17.96 21.18 21.59
CA ARG A 240 16.95 22.24 21.47
C ARG A 240 16.11 22.33 22.74
N LEU A 241 15.60 21.22 23.26
CA LEU A 241 14.78 21.24 24.48
C LEU A 241 15.60 21.55 25.73
N LYS A 242 16.84 21.07 25.83
CA LYS A 242 17.75 21.30 26.96
C LYS A 242 18.10 22.78 27.12
N HIS A 243 18.44 23.48 26.04
CA HIS A 243 18.92 24.86 26.11
C HIS A 243 17.83 25.93 25.95
N SER A 244 16.56 25.55 25.77
CA SER A 244 15.43 26.50 25.60
C SER A 244 14.84 27.04 26.92
N PRO A 245 14.25 28.25 26.95
CA PRO A 245 13.40 28.68 28.08
C PRO A 245 12.31 27.65 28.41
N LEU A 246 11.92 27.51 29.69
CA LEU A 246 10.96 26.47 30.11
C LEU A 246 9.63 26.57 29.36
N TRP A 247 9.08 27.78 29.24
CA TRP A 247 7.82 28.04 28.52
C TRP A 247 7.89 27.72 27.02
N MET A 248 9.09 27.73 26.41
CA MET A 248 9.29 27.38 25.00
C MET A 248 9.48 25.87 24.77
N VAL A 249 9.67 25.06 25.81
CA VAL A 249 9.85 23.60 25.68
C VAL A 249 8.66 22.94 24.97
N PRO A 250 7.38 23.16 25.38
CA PRO A 250 6.25 22.57 24.67
C PRO A 250 6.16 23.06 23.21
N LEU A 251 6.38 24.36 22.97
CA LEU A 251 6.37 24.92 21.61
C LEU A 251 7.48 24.33 20.72
N HIS A 252 8.68 24.11 21.26
CA HIS A 252 9.77 23.47 20.54
C HIS A 252 9.56 21.97 20.35
N GLY A 253 8.88 21.30 21.27
CA GLY A 253 8.45 19.91 21.12
C GLY A 253 7.46 19.74 19.97
N ILE A 254 6.37 20.53 19.99
CA ILE A 254 5.36 20.57 18.92
C ILE A 254 6.02 20.96 17.60
N GLY A 255 6.83 22.03 17.58
CA GLY A 255 7.52 22.48 16.37
C GLY A 255 8.55 21.48 15.84
N ALA A 256 9.14 20.63 16.68
CA ALA A 256 10.01 19.55 16.23
C ALA A 256 9.20 18.43 15.56
N LEU A 257 8.06 18.06 16.14
CA LEU A 257 7.14 17.05 15.62
C LEU A 257 6.54 17.49 14.27
N LEU A 258 5.97 18.70 14.21
CA LEU A 258 5.44 19.29 12.97
C LEU A 258 6.54 19.40 11.90
N GLY A 259 7.74 19.81 12.29
CA GLY A 259 8.89 19.87 11.38
C GLY A 259 9.31 18.50 10.84
N SER A 260 9.24 17.43 11.65
CA SER A 260 9.50 16.07 11.17
C SER A 260 8.38 15.52 10.29
N LEU A 261 7.12 15.86 10.55
CA LEU A 261 6.00 15.49 9.70
C LEU A 261 6.10 16.18 8.34
N PHE A 262 6.44 17.48 8.33
CA PHE A 262 6.72 18.21 7.10
C PHE A 262 7.90 17.60 6.33
N LYS A 263 8.99 17.24 7.01
CA LYS A 263 10.12 16.52 6.39
C LYS A 263 9.70 15.16 5.84
N LEU A 264 8.83 14.41 6.53
CA LEU A 264 8.30 13.14 6.02
C LEU A 264 7.56 13.34 4.69
N VAL A 265 6.67 14.33 4.61
CA VAL A 265 5.95 14.67 3.36
C VAL A 265 6.95 15.08 2.27
N LEU A 266 7.91 15.96 2.58
CA LEU A 266 8.94 16.37 1.64
C LEU A 266 9.81 15.19 1.18
N SER A 267 10.13 14.26 2.08
CA SER A 267 10.88 13.04 1.77
C SER A 267 10.09 12.09 0.86
N VAL A 268 8.77 11.97 1.04
CA VAL A 268 7.89 11.24 0.11
C VAL A 268 7.91 11.90 -1.26
N VAL A 269 7.82 13.23 -1.32
CA VAL A 269 7.94 14.00 -2.56
C VAL A 269 9.31 13.74 -3.20
N VAL A 270 10.41 13.75 -2.45
CA VAL A 270 11.77 13.48 -2.97
C VAL A 270 12.04 11.96 -3.19
N LYS A 271 11.04 11.09 -3.02
CA LYS A 271 11.11 9.63 -3.23
C LYS A 271 12.03 8.88 -2.26
N ASP A 272 12.27 9.44 -1.08
CA ASP A 272 13.01 8.80 0.02
C ASP A 272 12.21 8.78 1.33
N PRO A 273 11.04 8.12 1.38
CA PRO A 273 10.22 8.05 2.58
C PRO A 273 10.94 7.34 3.74
N GLY A 274 11.91 6.48 3.47
CA GLY A 274 12.72 5.82 4.50
C GLY A 274 13.48 6.82 5.37
N HIS A 275 14.11 7.82 4.75
CA HIS A 275 14.73 8.92 5.49
C HIS A 275 13.70 9.70 6.31
N GLY A 276 12.57 10.07 5.71
CA GLY A 276 11.48 10.79 6.39
C GLY A 276 10.96 10.08 7.65
N ILE A 277 10.71 8.76 7.53
CA ILE A 277 10.27 7.91 8.65
C ILE A 277 11.34 7.87 9.74
N SER A 278 12.61 7.71 9.36
CA SER A 278 13.70 7.66 10.35
C SER A 278 13.83 8.96 11.14
N GLN A 279 13.62 10.11 10.50
CA GLN A 279 13.64 11.44 11.11
C GLN A 279 12.44 11.67 12.04
N LEU A 280 11.26 11.19 11.67
CA LEU A 280 10.06 11.22 12.52
C LEU A 280 10.23 10.35 13.76
N LEU A 281 10.65 9.08 13.59
CA LEU A 281 10.89 8.16 14.70
C LEU A 281 11.98 8.68 15.65
N ALA A 282 13.06 9.26 15.11
CA ALA A 282 14.11 9.90 15.91
C ALA A 282 13.56 11.07 16.75
N THR A 283 12.68 11.88 16.16
CA THR A 283 12.03 13.01 16.83
C THR A 283 11.11 12.52 17.94
N CYS A 284 10.25 11.53 17.67
CA CYS A 284 9.38 10.92 18.68
C CYS A 284 10.20 10.27 19.82
N ALA A 285 11.28 9.56 19.49
CA ALA A 285 12.17 8.96 20.47
C ALA A 285 12.90 9.98 21.36
N ALA A 286 13.16 11.19 20.83
CA ALA A 286 13.69 12.30 21.62
C ALA A 286 12.62 12.91 22.55
N LEU A 287 11.40 13.12 22.04
CA LEU A 287 10.28 13.69 22.80
C LEU A 287 9.78 12.75 23.91
N GLY A 288 9.84 11.44 23.69
CA GLY A 288 9.48 10.41 24.68
C GLY A 288 10.43 10.28 25.87
N ARG A 289 11.41 11.19 26.05
CA ARG A 289 12.37 11.17 27.17
C ARG A 289 12.36 12.47 28.00
N PRO A 290 11.19 12.92 28.51
CA PRO A 290 11.08 14.18 29.24
C PRO A 290 11.94 14.21 30.52
N GLY A 291 12.04 13.07 31.23
CA GLY A 291 12.88 12.96 32.43
C GLY A 291 14.39 13.13 32.16
N ALA A 292 14.88 12.73 30.98
CA ALA A 292 16.27 12.96 30.59
C ALA A 292 16.52 14.45 30.33
N VAL A 293 15.61 15.12 29.60
CA VAL A 293 15.67 16.57 29.36
C VAL A 293 15.61 17.34 30.68
N ALA A 294 14.72 16.97 31.60
CA ALA A 294 14.60 17.63 32.90
C ALA A 294 15.88 17.52 33.74
N ARG A 295 16.51 16.33 33.79
CA ARG A 295 17.80 16.13 34.47
C ARG A 295 18.92 16.95 33.83
N ALA A 296 19.09 16.85 32.51
CA ALA A 296 20.10 17.61 31.77
C ALA A 296 19.97 19.13 31.96
N ARG A 297 18.74 19.64 32.05
CA ARG A 297 18.45 21.05 32.36
C ARG A 297 18.83 21.44 33.78
N ARG A 298 18.57 20.59 34.77
CA ARG A 298 18.95 20.83 36.17
C ARG A 298 20.47 20.92 36.29
N THR A 299 21.20 19.98 35.67
CA THR A 299 22.67 19.98 35.64
C THR A 299 23.21 21.25 34.97
N ALA A 300 22.72 21.60 33.77
CA ALA A 300 23.15 22.81 33.08
C ALA A 300 22.79 24.11 33.82
N LYS A 301 21.73 24.13 34.62
CA LYS A 301 21.36 25.29 35.44
C LYS A 301 22.37 25.54 36.58
N ARG A 302 22.98 24.49 37.14
CA ARG A 302 23.93 24.58 38.26
C ARG A 302 25.23 25.30 37.88
N THR A 303 25.71 25.11 36.65
CA THR A 303 26.99 25.64 36.17
C THR A 303 26.85 26.90 35.31
N ARG A 304 25.64 27.26 34.90
CA ARG A 304 25.39 28.43 34.03
C ARG A 304 25.60 29.75 34.79
N ARG A 305 26.58 30.54 34.33
CA ARG A 305 26.85 31.91 34.80
C ARG A 305 26.34 32.99 33.83
N ILE A 306 26.32 32.71 32.52
CA ILE A 306 25.93 33.67 31.47
C ILE A 306 24.50 33.42 30.96
N ARG A 307 23.83 34.48 30.50
CA ARG A 307 22.51 34.39 29.84
C ARG A 307 22.60 33.66 28.49
N ARG A 308 21.60 32.82 28.21
CA ARG A 308 21.50 32.04 26.96
C ARG A 308 21.45 32.89 25.69
N SER A 309 21.00 34.14 25.80
CA SER A 309 20.99 35.09 24.68
C SER A 309 22.38 35.45 24.17
N VAL A 310 23.43 35.34 24.99
CA VAL A 310 24.80 35.61 24.58
C VAL A 310 25.29 34.55 23.59
N ILE A 311 24.99 33.29 23.86
CA ILE A 311 25.30 32.15 22.99
C ILE A 311 24.65 32.29 21.62
N ARG A 312 23.51 32.99 21.55
CA ARG A 312 22.82 33.29 20.29
C ARG A 312 23.76 34.01 19.30
N LYS A 313 24.72 34.82 19.73
CA LYS A 313 25.63 35.50 18.77
C LYS A 313 26.63 34.54 18.10
N LEU A 314 26.95 33.40 18.72
CA LEU A 314 27.92 32.42 18.24
C LEU A 314 27.30 31.33 17.35
N GLN A 315 25.98 31.27 17.23
CA GLN A 315 25.31 30.29 16.37
C GLN A 315 25.13 30.83 14.95
N THR A 316 25.24 29.93 13.97
CA THR A 316 25.09 30.27 12.55
C THR A 316 23.68 30.80 12.25
N PRO A 317 23.55 31.97 11.59
CA PRO A 317 22.27 32.51 11.17
C PRO A 317 21.61 31.65 10.08
N ARG A 318 20.28 31.72 9.98
CA ARG A 318 19.51 30.89 9.03
C ARG A 318 19.98 31.04 7.58
N ARG A 319 20.27 32.25 7.14
CA ARG A 319 20.70 32.56 5.76
C ARG A 319 21.95 31.77 5.36
N GLU A 320 22.93 31.71 6.26
CA GLU A 320 24.20 31.01 6.02
C GLU A 320 24.01 29.49 6.02
N VAL A 321 23.18 28.94 6.92
CA VAL A 321 22.80 27.51 6.88
C VAL A 321 22.13 27.14 5.55
N TRP A 322 21.25 28.01 5.04
CA TRP A 322 20.60 27.80 3.75
C TRP A 322 21.58 27.91 2.57
N SER A 323 22.52 28.86 2.63
CA SER A 323 23.59 28.99 1.63
C SER A 323 24.48 27.75 1.59
N HIS A 324 24.92 27.28 2.75
CA HIS A 324 25.74 26.07 2.89
C HIS A 324 25.02 24.83 2.35
N ARG A 325 23.74 24.64 2.69
CA ARG A 325 22.93 23.55 2.12
C ARG A 325 22.79 23.64 0.61
N ARG A 326 22.68 24.85 0.07
CA ARG A 326 22.61 25.05 -1.38
C ARG A 326 23.92 24.67 -2.05
N SER A 327 25.07 25.10 -1.51
CA SER A 327 26.40 24.69 -1.99
C SER A 327 26.55 23.17 -2.01
N LEU A 328 26.15 22.49 -0.93
CA LEU A 328 26.16 21.03 -0.88
C LEU A 328 25.28 20.40 -1.97
N MET A 329 24.07 20.93 -2.21
CA MET A 329 23.20 20.44 -3.30
C MET A 329 23.81 20.62 -4.68
N GLU A 330 24.47 21.76 -4.92
CA GLU A 330 25.10 22.08 -6.20
C GLU A 330 26.31 21.18 -6.46
N ALA A 331 27.18 20.98 -5.45
CA ALA A 331 28.33 20.08 -5.54
C ALA A 331 27.92 18.63 -5.84
N LEU A 332 26.81 18.16 -5.27
CA LEU A 332 26.28 16.81 -5.51
C LEU A 332 25.65 16.65 -6.91
N GLY A 333 25.26 17.76 -7.55
CA GLY A 333 24.69 17.80 -8.90
C GLY A 333 25.74 17.74 -10.02
N SER A 334 26.96 18.20 -9.75
CA SER A 334 28.03 18.32 -10.77
C SER A 334 28.91 17.08 -10.94
N ASP A 335 28.76 16.04 -10.11
CA ASP A 335 29.51 14.78 -10.26
C ASP A 335 28.99 13.93 -11.43
N GLY A 336 29.27 14.38 -12.66
CA GLY A 336 29.45 13.50 -13.81
C GLY A 336 30.77 12.76 -13.62
N SER A 337 30.71 11.47 -13.25
CA SER A 337 31.86 10.59 -13.42
C SER A 337 32.29 10.63 -14.89
N GLY A 338 33.60 10.65 -15.17
CA GLY A 338 34.15 10.74 -16.54
C GLY A 338 33.62 9.70 -17.55
N ALA A 339 32.90 8.66 -17.09
CA ALA A 339 32.14 7.75 -17.93
C ALA A 339 30.95 8.40 -18.68
N ASP A 340 30.35 9.49 -18.17
CA ASP A 340 29.25 10.21 -18.86
C ASP A 340 29.75 11.08 -20.03
N HIS A 341 31.04 11.42 -20.08
CA HIS A 341 31.61 12.22 -21.18
C HIS A 341 31.90 11.39 -22.44
N LEU A 342 31.91 10.05 -22.35
CA LEU A 342 32.25 9.18 -23.49
C LEU A 342 31.02 8.72 -24.29
N VAL A 343 29.79 8.92 -23.80
CA VAL A 343 28.57 8.67 -24.57
C VAL A 343 27.51 9.72 -24.17
N GLN A 344 27.60 10.90 -24.78
CA GLN A 344 26.48 11.86 -24.73
C GLN A 344 25.28 11.27 -25.48
N ASP A 345 24.31 10.75 -24.75
CA ASP A 345 22.95 10.58 -25.24
C ASP A 345 22.17 11.87 -24.93
N PRO A 346 21.75 12.66 -25.96
CA PRO A 346 21.04 13.92 -25.77
C PRO A 346 19.69 13.80 -25.04
N LEU A 347 19.19 12.58 -24.80
CA LEU A 347 17.88 12.31 -24.21
C LEU A 347 17.92 11.94 -22.71
N ALA A 348 19.06 12.06 -22.04
CA ALA A 348 19.27 11.66 -20.64
C ALA A 348 18.42 12.42 -19.59
N HIS A 349 17.57 13.37 -19.99
CA HIS A 349 16.71 14.17 -19.10
C HIS A 349 15.21 13.85 -19.23
N GLN A 350 14.85 12.63 -19.65
CA GLN A 350 13.44 12.22 -19.75
C GLN A 350 12.97 11.34 -18.57
N PRO A 351 11.70 11.47 -18.14
CA PRO A 351 11.15 10.78 -16.97
C PRO A 351 11.23 9.26 -17.14
N THR A 352 11.96 8.61 -16.22
CA THR A 352 12.23 7.17 -16.28
C THR A 352 11.09 6.36 -15.67
N GLY A 353 10.03 6.17 -16.45
CA GLY A 353 9.29 4.92 -16.42
C GLY A 353 10.16 3.83 -17.04
N ASP A 354 10.21 2.63 -16.46
CA ASP A 354 10.98 1.49 -16.99
C ASP A 354 10.62 1.07 -18.43
N ALA A 355 9.61 1.71 -19.03
CA ALA A 355 9.29 1.58 -20.44
C ALA A 355 10.19 2.43 -21.36
N ALA A 356 10.93 3.42 -20.83
CA ALA A 356 11.73 4.32 -21.67
C ALA A 356 12.91 3.62 -22.35
N ASP A 357 13.50 2.56 -21.79
CA ASP A 357 14.49 1.77 -22.55
C ASP A 357 13.82 0.95 -23.67
N ASP A 358 12.51 0.67 -23.57
CA ASP A 358 11.73 0.07 -24.66
C ASP A 358 11.26 1.12 -25.70
N PHE A 359 11.06 2.40 -25.30
CA PHE A 359 10.66 3.51 -26.18
C PHE A 359 11.83 4.28 -26.80
N ALA A 360 12.95 4.51 -26.10
CA ALA A 360 14.21 5.04 -26.64
C ALA A 360 14.84 4.03 -27.62
N ALA A 361 14.60 2.74 -27.41
CA ALA A 361 14.89 1.71 -28.41
C ALA A 361 14.04 1.82 -29.69
N LEU A 362 12.95 2.61 -29.72
CA LEU A 362 12.19 2.88 -30.96
C LEU A 362 12.92 3.84 -31.91
N ALA A 363 13.90 4.60 -31.42
CA ALA A 363 14.69 5.54 -32.21
C ALA A 363 15.84 4.85 -32.97
N THR A 364 16.12 3.56 -32.72
CA THR A 364 17.16 2.82 -33.44
C THR A 364 16.57 1.73 -34.34
N SER A 365 17.07 1.64 -35.56
CA SER A 365 16.54 0.82 -36.66
C SER A 365 16.78 -0.69 -36.54
N LYS A 366 17.36 -1.20 -35.44
CA LYS A 366 17.57 -2.66 -35.22
C LYS A 366 16.29 -3.36 -34.69
N ARG A 367 15.18 -2.97 -35.31
CA ARG A 367 13.79 -2.95 -34.85
C ARG A 367 13.03 -4.19 -35.35
N GLY A 368 12.19 -4.72 -34.48
CA GLY A 368 11.18 -5.72 -34.82
C GLY A 368 10.56 -6.33 -33.57
N TRP A 369 11.34 -7.04 -32.76
CA TRP A 369 10.72 -8.05 -31.88
C TRP A 369 10.24 -7.61 -30.49
N VAL A 370 10.59 -6.43 -29.95
CA VAL A 370 10.15 -6.00 -28.59
C VAL A 370 8.69 -5.57 -28.59
N GLY A 371 8.28 -4.75 -29.56
CA GLY A 371 6.88 -4.41 -29.79
C GLY A 371 6.10 -5.59 -30.38
N ASN A 372 6.67 -6.32 -31.34
CA ASN A 372 5.93 -7.36 -32.06
C ASN A 372 5.50 -8.53 -31.17
N GLY A 373 6.26 -8.92 -30.14
CA GLY A 373 5.87 -10.01 -29.23
C GLY A 373 4.67 -9.64 -28.35
N ALA A 374 4.74 -8.51 -27.64
CA ALA A 374 3.64 -8.01 -26.83
C ALA A 374 2.41 -7.71 -27.70
N LEU A 375 2.62 -7.04 -28.84
CA LEU A 375 1.56 -6.73 -29.80
C LEU A 375 0.90 -8.00 -30.35
N ALA A 376 1.68 -9.02 -30.73
CA ALA A 376 1.13 -10.29 -31.19
C ALA A 376 0.31 -10.99 -30.10
N ALA A 377 0.79 -10.99 -28.85
CA ALA A 377 0.02 -11.57 -27.74
C ALA A 377 -1.31 -10.83 -27.51
N VAL A 378 -1.27 -9.50 -27.53
CA VAL A 378 -2.46 -8.64 -27.43
C VAL A 378 -3.42 -8.89 -28.60
N ILE A 379 -2.92 -8.99 -29.84
CA ILE A 379 -3.76 -9.27 -31.02
C ILE A 379 -4.41 -10.65 -30.91
N ILE A 380 -3.64 -11.69 -30.59
CA ILE A 380 -4.17 -13.07 -30.45
C ILE A 380 -5.25 -13.12 -29.35
N ALA A 381 -4.98 -12.51 -28.19
CA ALA A 381 -5.94 -12.43 -27.10
C ALA A 381 -7.18 -11.58 -27.44
N ALA A 382 -7.01 -10.46 -28.14
CA ALA A 382 -8.12 -9.62 -28.59
C ALA A 382 -9.01 -10.34 -29.61
N VAL A 383 -8.42 -11.05 -30.58
CA VAL A 383 -9.20 -11.83 -31.57
C VAL A 383 -10.00 -12.93 -30.88
N ALA A 384 -9.40 -13.69 -29.97
CA ALA A 384 -10.12 -14.70 -29.20
C ALA A 384 -11.25 -14.08 -28.37
N SER A 385 -10.97 -13.00 -27.64
CA SER A 385 -11.98 -12.31 -26.83
C SER A 385 -13.13 -11.74 -27.66
N LEU A 386 -12.84 -11.11 -28.80
CA LEU A 386 -13.85 -10.59 -29.72
C LEU A 386 -14.71 -11.69 -30.33
N LEU A 387 -14.12 -12.85 -30.69
CA LEU A 387 -14.89 -14.00 -31.19
C LEU A 387 -15.79 -14.58 -30.10
N ALA A 388 -15.28 -14.73 -28.88
CA ALA A 388 -16.02 -15.29 -27.77
C ALA A 388 -17.17 -14.38 -27.29
N LEU A 389 -16.94 -13.06 -27.28
CA LEU A 389 -17.85 -12.08 -26.69
C LEU A 389 -18.41 -11.09 -27.72
N ALA A 390 -18.47 -11.49 -28.99
CA ALA A 390 -18.90 -10.64 -30.11
C ALA A 390 -20.24 -9.92 -29.85
N GLY A 391 -21.19 -10.60 -29.18
CA GLY A 391 -22.50 -10.05 -28.84
C GLY A 391 -22.49 -8.92 -27.79
N LEU A 392 -21.34 -8.64 -27.16
CA LEU A 392 -21.17 -7.50 -26.24
C LEU A 392 -20.60 -6.27 -26.95
N PHE A 393 -20.19 -6.40 -28.21
CA PHE A 393 -19.67 -5.28 -28.99
C PHE A 393 -20.79 -4.23 -29.20
N ARG A 394 -20.57 -3.00 -28.73
CA ARG A 394 -21.56 -1.90 -28.69
C ARG A 394 -22.75 -2.13 -27.75
N ALA A 395 -22.63 -3.02 -26.77
CA ALA A 395 -23.63 -3.13 -25.71
C ALA A 395 -23.70 -1.82 -24.89
N GLY A 396 -24.90 -1.31 -24.65
CA GLY A 396 -25.12 -0.13 -23.80
C GLY A 396 -24.89 -0.43 -22.32
N ALA A 397 -25.24 -1.65 -21.88
CA ALA A 397 -24.89 -2.22 -20.59
C ALA A 397 -24.81 -3.74 -20.70
N VAL A 398 -24.32 -4.38 -19.65
CA VAL A 398 -24.12 -5.83 -19.60
C VAL A 398 -24.71 -6.38 -18.30
N THR A 399 -25.34 -7.56 -18.37
CA THR A 399 -25.93 -8.25 -17.23
C THR A 399 -25.72 -9.76 -17.33
N GLY A 400 -25.98 -10.48 -16.24
CA GLY A 400 -25.98 -11.94 -16.20
C GLY A 400 -24.83 -12.53 -15.38
N GLY A 401 -25.08 -13.71 -14.80
CA GLY A 401 -24.21 -14.31 -13.80
C GLY A 401 -24.11 -13.41 -12.56
N ALA A 402 -22.89 -13.00 -12.20
CA ALA A 402 -22.64 -12.12 -11.06
C ALA A 402 -22.79 -10.61 -11.38
N LEU A 403 -23.13 -10.25 -12.63
CA LEU A 403 -23.14 -8.87 -13.12
C LEU A 403 -24.56 -8.32 -13.27
N ILE A 404 -24.73 -7.06 -12.88
CA ILE A 404 -25.88 -6.20 -13.20
C ILE A 404 -25.36 -4.83 -13.67
N PRO A 405 -26.19 -3.99 -14.33
CA PRO A 405 -25.80 -2.64 -14.74
C PRO A 405 -25.28 -1.79 -13.56
N VAL A 406 -24.35 -0.90 -13.85
CA VAL A 406 -23.77 0.07 -12.91
C VAL A 406 -24.60 1.35 -12.94
N SER A 407 -24.59 2.15 -11.87
CA SER A 407 -25.23 3.48 -11.86
C SER A 407 -24.71 4.36 -13.00
N ALA A 408 -25.63 5.09 -13.63
CA ALA A 408 -25.33 5.91 -14.80
C ALA A 408 -24.53 7.17 -14.47
N GLN A 409 -24.64 7.68 -13.24
CA GLN A 409 -23.94 8.89 -12.80
C GLN A 409 -22.75 8.54 -11.89
N LEU A 410 -21.59 9.15 -12.14
CA LEU A 410 -20.41 8.99 -11.29
C LEU A 410 -20.65 9.46 -9.83
N GLY A 411 -21.56 10.42 -9.64
CA GLY A 411 -21.94 10.90 -8.32
C GLY A 411 -22.58 9.81 -7.46
N ASP A 412 -23.45 9.00 -8.06
CA ASP A 412 -24.12 7.88 -7.38
C ASP A 412 -23.10 6.81 -6.96
N ILE A 413 -22.20 6.43 -7.87
CA ILE A 413 -21.15 5.44 -7.57
C ILE A 413 -20.23 5.94 -6.44
N TRP A 414 -19.85 7.22 -6.47
CA TRP A 414 -19.04 7.82 -5.40
C TRP A 414 -19.78 7.86 -4.07
N HIS A 415 -21.08 8.19 -4.10
CA HIS A 415 -21.92 8.19 -2.92
C HIS A 415 -22.02 6.80 -2.32
N HIS A 416 -22.32 5.76 -3.11
CA HIS A 416 -22.36 4.39 -2.64
C HIS A 416 -21.02 3.92 -2.06
N ALA A 417 -19.90 4.32 -2.67
CA ALA A 417 -18.55 3.96 -2.19
C ALA A 417 -18.17 4.61 -0.84
N SER A 418 -18.69 5.79 -0.54
CA SER A 418 -18.21 6.64 0.58
C SER A 418 -19.24 6.92 1.69
N SER A 419 -20.52 6.60 1.46
CA SER A 419 -21.56 6.79 2.47
C SER A 419 -21.41 5.78 3.61
N TRP A 420 -22.00 6.11 4.76
CA TRP A 420 -22.13 5.21 5.92
C TRP A 420 -23.54 4.62 6.05
N TRP A 421 -24.38 4.80 5.03
CA TRP A 421 -25.73 4.27 4.92
C TRP A 421 -25.91 3.56 3.59
N ILE A 422 -26.08 2.24 3.65
CA ILE A 422 -26.33 1.41 2.47
C ILE A 422 -27.80 1.57 2.10
N SER A 423 -28.10 2.15 0.94
CA SER A 423 -29.47 2.48 0.50
C SER A 423 -30.26 1.29 -0.09
N LEU A 424 -29.71 0.07 -0.02
CA LEU A 424 -30.34 -1.15 -0.53
C LEU A 424 -31.62 -1.48 0.27
N GLY A 425 -32.74 -1.69 -0.43
CA GLY A 425 -34.03 -2.00 0.19
C GLY A 425 -34.53 -0.87 1.09
N ALA A 426 -34.74 -1.17 2.37
CA ALA A 426 -35.15 -0.18 3.38
C ALA A 426 -33.99 0.49 4.13
N GLY A 427 -32.77 0.33 3.60
CA GLY A 427 -31.55 0.90 4.15
C GLY A 427 -30.94 0.10 5.30
N LEU A 428 -29.61 0.14 5.44
CA LEU A 428 -28.85 -0.54 6.49
C LEU A 428 -27.64 0.30 6.94
N PRO A 429 -27.26 0.24 8.23
CA PRO A 429 -26.04 0.87 8.70
C PRO A 429 -24.79 0.14 8.17
N GLY A 430 -23.91 0.87 7.50
CA GLY A 430 -22.67 0.33 6.97
C GLY A 430 -21.98 1.24 5.96
N HIS A 431 -20.65 1.17 5.90
CA HIS A 431 -19.88 1.84 4.86
C HIS A 431 -20.00 1.11 3.53
N GLY A 432 -19.95 1.87 2.43
CA GLY A 432 -19.84 1.36 1.05
C GLY A 432 -18.72 0.34 0.84
N ASP A 433 -18.89 -0.52 -0.17
CA ASP A 433 -17.94 -1.59 -0.45
C ASP A 433 -16.67 -1.00 -1.13
N PRO A 434 -15.46 -1.47 -0.77
CA PRO A 434 -14.22 -1.02 -1.41
C PRO A 434 -14.19 -1.12 -2.94
N PHE A 435 -14.95 -2.07 -3.52
CA PHE A 435 -15.04 -2.28 -4.96
C PHE A 435 -15.67 -1.10 -5.70
N ASP A 436 -16.54 -0.33 -5.05
CA ASP A 436 -17.27 0.77 -5.69
C ASP A 436 -16.33 1.91 -6.12
N TYR A 437 -15.23 2.11 -5.39
CA TYR A 437 -14.15 3.01 -5.82
C TYR A 437 -13.49 2.53 -7.13
N VAL A 438 -13.40 1.22 -7.36
CA VAL A 438 -12.88 0.65 -8.61
C VAL A 438 -13.88 0.86 -9.74
N LEU A 439 -15.18 0.67 -9.49
CA LEU A 439 -16.24 0.99 -10.45
C LEU A 439 -16.25 2.47 -10.81
N TRP A 440 -16.03 3.35 -9.85
CA TRP A 440 -15.90 4.80 -10.09
C TRP A 440 -14.71 5.11 -11.01
N ILE A 441 -13.55 4.49 -10.78
CA ILE A 441 -12.38 4.64 -11.68
C ILE A 441 -12.72 4.13 -13.09
N ILE A 442 -13.41 3.01 -13.22
CA ILE A 442 -13.84 2.48 -14.52
C ILE A 442 -14.77 3.47 -15.23
N GLY A 443 -15.74 4.06 -14.51
CA GLY A 443 -16.62 5.09 -15.06
C GLY A 443 -15.87 6.36 -15.50
N VAL A 444 -14.87 6.80 -14.73
CA VAL A 444 -14.00 7.94 -15.12
C VAL A 444 -13.22 7.61 -16.40
N LEU A 445 -12.64 6.41 -16.50
CA LEU A 445 -11.96 5.95 -17.72
C LEU A 445 -12.91 5.76 -18.91
N GLY A 446 -14.19 5.48 -18.63
CA GLY A 446 -15.29 5.37 -19.58
C GLY A 446 -15.85 6.71 -20.08
N GLY A 447 -15.27 7.84 -19.67
CA GLY A 447 -15.76 9.17 -20.06
C GLY A 447 -17.01 9.62 -19.31
N GLY A 448 -17.30 9.04 -18.14
CA GLY A 448 -18.44 9.40 -17.29
C GLY A 448 -19.51 8.32 -17.17
N ASP A 449 -19.46 7.26 -17.99
CA ASP A 449 -20.43 6.16 -17.97
C ASP A 449 -19.72 4.82 -17.73
N ALA A 450 -20.06 4.16 -16.62
CA ALA A 450 -19.47 2.90 -16.22
C ALA A 450 -20.04 1.68 -16.97
N ASN A 451 -21.24 1.77 -17.53
CA ASN A 451 -21.89 0.64 -18.21
C ASN A 451 -21.18 0.20 -19.50
N PRO A 452 -20.98 1.07 -20.51
CA PRO A 452 -20.23 0.71 -21.71
C PRO A 452 -18.75 0.44 -21.38
N ALA A 453 -18.20 1.10 -20.36
CA ALA A 453 -16.84 0.84 -19.89
C ALA A 453 -16.68 -0.60 -19.35
N MET A 454 -17.68 -1.13 -18.64
CA MET A 454 -17.71 -2.52 -18.18
C MET A 454 -17.78 -3.50 -19.37
N ALA A 455 -18.59 -3.20 -20.39
CA ALA A 455 -18.65 -4.00 -21.62
C ALA A 455 -17.29 -4.07 -22.31
N TRP A 456 -16.61 -2.93 -22.45
CA TRP A 456 -15.26 -2.85 -23.00
C TRP A 456 -14.23 -3.55 -22.11
N LEU A 457 -14.35 -3.48 -20.79
CA LEU A 457 -13.46 -4.19 -19.87
C LEU A 457 -13.57 -5.72 -20.06
N LEU A 458 -14.77 -6.25 -20.26
CA LEU A 458 -14.97 -7.67 -20.59
C LEU A 458 -14.30 -8.02 -21.92
N LEU A 459 -14.52 -7.23 -22.97
CA LEU A 459 -13.90 -7.44 -24.29
C LEU A 459 -12.37 -7.33 -24.25
N LEU A 460 -11.84 -6.40 -23.47
CA LEU A 460 -10.40 -6.15 -23.31
C LEU A 460 -9.75 -7.01 -22.21
N GLY A 461 -10.51 -7.85 -21.51
CA GLY A 461 -10.03 -8.62 -20.35
C GLY A 461 -8.85 -9.54 -20.69
N ALA A 462 -8.98 -10.34 -21.75
CA ALA A 462 -7.90 -11.20 -22.24
C ALA A 462 -6.65 -10.44 -22.73
N PRO A 463 -6.77 -9.42 -23.61
CA PRO A 463 -5.59 -8.67 -24.06
C PRO A 463 -4.92 -7.86 -22.95
N LEU A 464 -5.69 -7.26 -22.03
CA LEU A 464 -5.12 -6.55 -20.88
C LEU A 464 -4.37 -7.51 -19.95
N SER A 465 -4.94 -8.70 -19.70
CA SER A 465 -4.26 -9.75 -18.92
C SER A 465 -2.92 -10.13 -19.56
N GLY A 466 -2.92 -10.44 -20.87
CA GLY A 466 -1.68 -10.77 -21.58
C GLY A 466 -0.63 -9.66 -21.50
N LEU A 467 -1.05 -8.40 -21.60
CA LEU A 467 -0.17 -7.23 -21.52
C LEU A 467 0.45 -7.06 -20.13
N THR A 468 -0.34 -7.17 -19.06
CA THR A 468 0.16 -7.06 -17.68
C THR A 468 1.11 -8.20 -17.34
N ALA A 469 0.81 -9.42 -17.80
CA ALA A 469 1.70 -10.58 -17.68
C ALA A 469 3.02 -10.39 -18.45
N TRP A 470 3.00 -9.80 -19.65
CA TRP A 470 4.21 -9.47 -20.40
C TRP A 470 5.16 -8.56 -19.60
N PHE A 471 4.63 -7.48 -19.01
CA PHE A 471 5.42 -6.56 -18.20
C PHE A 471 5.97 -7.24 -16.94
N ALA A 472 5.15 -8.03 -16.26
CA ALA A 472 5.53 -8.73 -15.05
C ALA A 472 6.58 -9.82 -15.29
N ALA A 473 6.43 -10.60 -16.38
CA ALA A 473 7.46 -11.52 -16.85
C ALA A 473 8.78 -10.81 -17.14
N GLY A 474 8.73 -9.54 -17.56
CA GLY A 474 9.91 -8.69 -17.72
C GLY A 474 10.67 -8.39 -16.43
N GLY A 475 10.01 -8.45 -15.27
CA GLY A 475 10.67 -8.41 -13.96
C GLY A 475 11.42 -9.70 -13.61
N VAL A 476 11.10 -10.83 -14.26
CA VAL A 476 11.64 -12.16 -13.93
C VAL A 476 12.69 -12.63 -14.94
N THR A 477 12.45 -12.38 -16.24
CA THR A 477 13.32 -12.83 -17.33
C THR A 477 13.60 -11.73 -18.35
N VAL A 478 14.82 -11.73 -18.92
CA VAL A 478 15.21 -10.88 -20.07
C VAL A 478 14.85 -11.51 -21.42
N ARG A 479 14.50 -12.79 -21.46
CA ARG A 479 14.26 -13.53 -22.71
C ARG A 479 12.85 -13.25 -23.24
N ARG A 480 12.77 -12.49 -24.33
CA ARG A 480 11.52 -12.06 -24.98
C ARG A 480 10.54 -13.21 -25.32
N ARG A 481 11.06 -14.36 -25.75
CA ARG A 481 10.25 -15.56 -26.09
C ARG A 481 9.47 -16.08 -24.88
N LEU A 482 10.09 -16.09 -23.71
CA LEU A 482 9.45 -16.54 -22.47
C LEU A 482 8.39 -15.55 -21.98
N ARG A 483 8.63 -14.24 -22.18
CA ARG A 483 7.60 -13.21 -21.91
C ARG A 483 6.38 -13.37 -22.80
N PHE A 484 6.59 -13.71 -24.08
CA PHE A 484 5.49 -13.99 -25.02
C PHE A 484 4.66 -15.18 -24.56
N VAL A 485 5.30 -16.29 -24.18
CA VAL A 485 4.61 -17.46 -23.60
C VAL A 485 3.83 -17.08 -22.36
N ALA A 486 4.44 -16.33 -21.42
CA ALA A 486 3.76 -15.91 -20.21
C ALA A 486 2.51 -15.05 -20.51
N ALA A 487 2.60 -14.15 -21.49
CA ALA A 487 1.47 -13.32 -21.92
C ALA A 487 0.32 -14.15 -22.50
N ILE A 488 0.62 -15.10 -23.40
CA ILE A 488 -0.40 -15.98 -23.99
C ILE A 488 -0.99 -16.92 -22.93
N PHE A 489 -0.15 -17.54 -22.08
CA PHE A 489 -0.62 -18.42 -20.99
C PHE A 489 -1.57 -17.69 -20.05
N TRP A 490 -1.23 -16.45 -19.66
CA TRP A 490 -2.06 -15.67 -18.73
C TRP A 490 -3.36 -15.19 -19.39
N ALA A 491 -3.31 -14.74 -20.65
CA ALA A 491 -4.52 -14.40 -21.41
C ALA A 491 -5.45 -15.60 -21.67
N ALA A 492 -4.89 -16.82 -21.63
CA ALA A 492 -5.61 -18.08 -21.79
C ALA A 492 -6.01 -18.75 -20.47
N ALA A 493 -5.75 -18.11 -19.32
CA ALA A 493 -5.91 -18.77 -18.03
C ALA A 493 -7.37 -19.20 -17.80
N PRO A 494 -7.63 -20.44 -17.33
CA PRO A 494 -9.01 -20.92 -17.14
C PRO A 494 -9.82 -20.05 -16.18
N ALA A 495 -9.18 -19.56 -15.11
CA ALA A 495 -9.83 -18.65 -14.17
C ALA A 495 -10.31 -17.33 -14.80
N LEU A 496 -9.59 -16.79 -15.78
CA LEU A 496 -10.00 -15.62 -16.53
C LEU A 496 -11.22 -15.90 -17.41
N GLN A 497 -11.20 -17.04 -18.11
CA GLN A 497 -12.31 -17.47 -18.99
C GLN A 497 -13.60 -17.68 -18.20
N VAL A 498 -13.52 -18.27 -17.01
CA VAL A 498 -14.67 -18.41 -16.09
C VAL A 498 -15.19 -17.04 -15.65
N ALA A 499 -14.30 -16.13 -15.23
CA ALA A 499 -14.70 -14.79 -14.80
C ALA A 499 -15.40 -14.00 -15.92
N LEU A 500 -14.91 -14.10 -17.17
CA LEU A 500 -15.53 -13.49 -18.35
C LEU A 500 -16.90 -14.09 -18.66
N ASN A 501 -17.03 -15.43 -18.64
CA ASN A 501 -18.29 -16.10 -18.96
C ASN A 501 -19.37 -15.93 -17.89
N GLN A 502 -19.01 -15.84 -16.61
CA GLN A 502 -19.94 -15.69 -15.48
C GLN A 502 -20.12 -14.24 -15.01
N GLY A 503 -19.48 -13.26 -15.66
CA GLY A 503 -19.65 -11.84 -15.31
C GLY A 503 -19.06 -11.47 -13.96
N ARG A 504 -18.07 -12.21 -13.46
CA ARG A 504 -17.41 -11.95 -12.16
C ARG A 504 -16.41 -10.80 -12.31
N ALA A 505 -16.90 -9.56 -12.38
CA ALA A 505 -16.10 -8.37 -12.63
C ALA A 505 -14.95 -8.20 -11.62
N GLY A 506 -15.20 -8.48 -10.34
CA GLY A 506 -14.17 -8.47 -9.31
C GLY A 506 -13.00 -9.44 -9.59
N ALA A 507 -13.33 -10.70 -9.93
CA ALA A 507 -12.32 -11.70 -10.27
C ALA A 507 -11.56 -11.37 -11.55
N LEU A 508 -12.23 -10.80 -12.56
CA LEU A 508 -11.60 -10.32 -13.80
C LEU A 508 -10.55 -9.23 -13.52
N ILE A 509 -10.92 -8.19 -12.75
CA ILE A 509 -10.02 -7.07 -12.44
C ILE A 509 -8.84 -7.56 -11.60
N ALA A 510 -9.09 -8.42 -10.61
CA ALA A 510 -8.02 -9.04 -9.83
C ALA A 510 -7.04 -9.82 -10.72
N HIS A 511 -7.54 -10.62 -11.68
CA HIS A 511 -6.72 -11.37 -12.63
C HIS A 511 -5.84 -10.45 -13.50
N ILE A 512 -6.39 -9.33 -13.99
CA ILE A 512 -5.64 -8.35 -14.79
C ILE A 512 -4.54 -7.66 -13.95
N MET A 513 -4.83 -7.36 -12.68
CA MET A 513 -3.95 -6.58 -11.80
C MET A 513 -2.86 -7.40 -11.09
N LEU A 514 -3.10 -8.69 -10.84
CA LEU A 514 -2.16 -9.58 -10.15
C LEU A 514 -0.72 -9.55 -10.71
N PRO A 515 -0.49 -9.62 -12.04
CA PRO A 515 0.86 -9.48 -12.59
C PRO A 515 1.54 -8.16 -12.22
N LEU A 516 0.81 -7.05 -12.19
CA LEU A 516 1.34 -5.72 -11.84
C LEU A 516 1.71 -5.64 -10.36
N VAL A 517 0.91 -6.25 -9.48
CA VAL A 517 1.24 -6.39 -8.04
C VAL A 517 2.57 -7.13 -7.90
N VAL A 518 2.72 -8.28 -8.57
CA VAL A 518 3.94 -9.08 -8.49
C VAL A 518 5.15 -8.33 -9.05
N LEU A 519 5.01 -7.65 -10.19
CA LEU A 519 6.07 -6.81 -10.75
C LEU A 519 6.48 -5.70 -9.78
N GLY A 520 5.50 -5.02 -9.19
CA GLY A 520 5.71 -3.98 -8.19
C GLY A 520 6.46 -4.49 -6.96
N LEU A 521 6.10 -5.68 -6.45
CA LEU A 521 6.77 -6.31 -5.30
C LEU A 521 8.19 -6.78 -5.62
N LEU A 522 8.41 -7.36 -6.82
CA LEU A 522 9.74 -7.72 -7.29
C LEU A 522 10.63 -6.48 -7.38
N ARG A 523 10.10 -5.35 -7.88
CA ARG A 523 10.85 -4.09 -7.92
C ARG A 523 10.99 -3.45 -6.54
N ALA A 524 9.99 -3.54 -5.68
CA ALA A 524 10.06 -3.02 -4.31
C ALA A 524 11.23 -3.64 -3.54
N THR A 525 11.44 -4.95 -3.71
CA THR A 525 12.53 -5.71 -3.07
C THR A 525 13.86 -5.61 -3.82
N GLY A 526 13.88 -5.07 -5.04
CA GLY A 526 15.03 -5.13 -5.95
C GLY A 526 15.28 -6.50 -6.56
N SER A 527 14.36 -7.46 -6.41
CA SER A 527 14.47 -8.81 -6.96
C SER A 527 14.29 -8.85 -8.48
N ALA A 528 13.76 -7.79 -9.09
CA ALA A 528 13.55 -7.71 -10.53
C ALA A 528 14.89 -7.65 -11.31
N VAL A 529 14.86 -8.14 -12.55
CA VAL A 529 16.04 -8.19 -13.43
C VAL A 529 16.24 -6.89 -14.19
N GLY A 530 17.49 -6.41 -14.27
CA GLY A 530 17.89 -5.30 -15.13
C GLY A 530 18.12 -5.70 -16.59
N HIS A 531 17.87 -4.76 -17.51
CA HIS A 531 18.04 -4.97 -18.97
C HIS A 531 19.16 -4.07 -19.51
N GLY A 532 19.71 -4.42 -20.67
CA GLY A 532 20.70 -3.59 -21.38
C GLY A 532 21.94 -3.32 -20.52
N ARG A 533 22.29 -2.04 -20.33
CA ARG A 533 23.41 -1.59 -19.48
C ARG A 533 23.29 -1.98 -18.00
N PHE A 534 22.08 -2.33 -17.56
CA PHE A 534 21.82 -2.77 -16.19
C PHE A 534 21.84 -4.30 -16.05
N ASN A 535 22.08 -5.05 -17.13
CA ASN A 535 22.22 -6.49 -17.03
C ASN A 535 23.57 -6.83 -16.37
N PRO A 536 23.60 -7.54 -15.23
CA PRO A 536 24.87 -7.98 -14.66
C PRO A 536 25.60 -8.87 -15.67
N ALA A 537 26.81 -8.46 -16.06
CA ALA A 537 27.65 -9.23 -16.99
C ALA A 537 27.75 -10.69 -16.50
N SER A 538 27.60 -11.64 -17.42
CA SER A 538 27.85 -13.05 -17.10
C SER A 538 29.32 -13.21 -16.70
N ALA A 539 29.59 -14.03 -15.69
CA ALA A 539 30.93 -14.38 -15.20
C ALA A 539 31.84 -15.10 -16.22
N LEU A 540 31.60 -14.92 -17.52
CA LEU A 540 32.39 -15.43 -18.65
C LEU A 540 33.41 -14.40 -19.15
N ASP A 541 33.37 -13.15 -18.66
CA ASP A 541 34.42 -12.16 -18.92
C ASP A 541 35.38 -12.13 -17.72
N ASP A 542 36.58 -12.71 -17.88
CA ASP A 542 37.71 -12.66 -16.93
C ASP A 542 38.34 -11.26 -16.79
N ARG A 543 37.68 -10.21 -17.30
CA ARG A 543 38.11 -8.83 -17.09
C ARG A 543 37.46 -8.31 -15.80
N PRO A 544 38.13 -7.47 -15.00
CA PRO A 544 37.49 -6.73 -13.92
C PRO A 544 36.46 -5.78 -14.55
N ALA A 545 35.26 -6.29 -14.80
CA ALA A 545 34.17 -5.56 -15.43
C ALA A 545 33.66 -4.53 -14.42
N GLU A 546 33.62 -3.26 -14.84
CA GLU A 546 32.93 -2.20 -14.11
C GLU A 546 31.51 -2.68 -13.77
N LEU A 547 31.15 -2.64 -12.49
CA LEU A 547 29.82 -3.02 -12.05
C LEU A 547 28.77 -2.17 -12.79
N PRO A 548 27.67 -2.78 -13.27
CA PRO A 548 26.63 -2.05 -13.96
C PRO A 548 26.06 -0.94 -13.05
N PRO A 549 25.64 0.21 -13.62
CA PRO A 549 25.09 1.32 -12.85
C PRO A 549 23.91 0.87 -11.96
N ALA A 550 23.88 1.32 -10.71
CA ALA A 550 22.84 0.93 -9.76
C ALA A 550 21.53 1.70 -10.00
N LYS A 551 20.48 1.02 -10.47
CA LYS A 551 19.11 1.56 -10.59
C LYS A 551 18.22 0.98 -9.49
N ALA A 552 17.43 1.84 -8.84
CA ALA A 552 16.46 1.39 -7.86
C ALA A 552 15.40 0.50 -8.53
N GLY A 553 15.08 -0.62 -7.89
CA GLY A 553 14.07 -1.56 -8.35
C GLY A 553 14.62 -2.83 -8.98
N ILE A 554 15.93 -2.91 -9.26
CA ILE A 554 16.53 -4.05 -9.95
C ILE A 554 17.83 -4.50 -9.29
N ASN A 555 18.23 -5.75 -9.55
CA ASN A 555 19.54 -6.31 -9.19
C ASN A 555 19.95 -6.11 -7.70
N GLY A 556 19.00 -6.27 -6.78
CA GLY A 556 19.21 -6.20 -5.34
C GLY A 556 19.00 -4.81 -4.72
N VAL A 557 18.69 -3.80 -5.53
CA VAL A 557 18.44 -2.43 -5.05
C VAL A 557 16.94 -2.20 -4.86
N PRO A 558 16.42 -2.04 -3.62
CA PRO A 558 14.99 -1.87 -3.37
C PRO A 558 14.48 -0.50 -3.84
N SER A 559 13.16 -0.38 -4.05
CA SER A 559 12.51 0.84 -4.53
C SER A 559 11.21 1.15 -3.78
N TRP A 560 11.13 2.35 -3.20
CA TRP A 560 9.91 2.86 -2.56
C TRP A 560 8.82 3.23 -3.56
N THR A 561 9.19 3.73 -4.74
CA THR A 561 8.23 4.08 -5.80
C THR A 561 7.53 2.83 -6.32
N ALA A 562 8.29 1.73 -6.48
CA ALA A 562 7.74 0.43 -6.85
C ALA A 562 6.86 -0.16 -5.74
N ALA A 563 7.22 0.01 -4.47
CA ALA A 563 6.39 -0.42 -3.35
C ALA A 563 5.05 0.34 -3.30
N ALA A 564 5.05 1.65 -3.59
CA ALA A 564 3.83 2.44 -3.68
C ALA A 564 2.95 2.01 -4.86
N ALA A 565 3.55 1.79 -6.04
CA ALA A 565 2.83 1.27 -7.20
C ALA A 565 2.25 -0.13 -6.94
N ALA A 566 3.02 -1.00 -6.26
CA ALA A 566 2.55 -2.32 -5.82
C ALA A 566 1.37 -2.18 -4.85
N GLY A 567 1.41 -1.22 -3.93
CA GLY A 567 0.34 -0.98 -2.97
C GLY A 567 -0.95 -0.47 -3.61
N LEU A 568 -0.88 0.42 -4.60
CA LEU A 568 -2.06 0.86 -5.36
C LEU A 568 -2.64 -0.30 -6.19
N ALA A 569 -1.79 -1.06 -6.86
CA ALA A 569 -2.23 -2.25 -7.60
C ALA A 569 -2.85 -3.30 -6.67
N LEU A 570 -2.29 -3.48 -5.46
CA LEU A 570 -2.82 -4.38 -4.45
C LEU A 570 -4.16 -3.87 -3.93
N ALA A 571 -4.33 -2.57 -3.69
CA ALA A 571 -5.60 -1.99 -3.26
C ALA A 571 -6.73 -2.29 -4.25
N VAL A 572 -6.49 -2.08 -5.56
CA VAL A 572 -7.45 -2.45 -6.61
C VAL A 572 -7.71 -3.96 -6.60
N THR A 573 -6.66 -4.79 -6.53
CA THR A 573 -6.78 -6.25 -6.51
C THR A 573 -7.62 -6.75 -5.33
N THR A 574 -7.36 -6.24 -4.12
CA THR A 574 -8.07 -6.65 -2.90
C THR A 574 -9.47 -6.06 -2.82
N ALA A 575 -9.70 -4.85 -3.36
CA ALA A 575 -11.05 -4.30 -3.49
C ALA A 575 -11.92 -5.15 -4.44
N SER A 576 -11.32 -5.64 -5.53
CA SER A 576 -12.00 -6.49 -6.50
C SER A 576 -12.13 -7.96 -6.08
N ALA A 577 -11.23 -8.46 -5.23
CA ALA A 577 -11.30 -9.80 -4.65
C ALA A 577 -10.87 -9.77 -3.17
N PRO A 578 -11.79 -9.43 -2.24
CA PRO A 578 -11.48 -9.28 -0.81
C PRO A 578 -10.87 -10.52 -0.16
N SER A 579 -11.23 -11.72 -0.66
CA SER A 579 -10.64 -12.99 -0.25
C SER A 579 -9.12 -13.08 -0.43
N LEU A 580 -8.52 -12.24 -1.29
CA LEU A 580 -7.06 -12.15 -1.47
C LEU A 580 -6.35 -11.31 -0.41
N LEU A 581 -7.06 -10.50 0.38
CA LEU A 581 -6.45 -9.54 1.31
C LEU A 581 -5.54 -10.23 2.33
N VAL A 582 -6.04 -11.26 3.01
CA VAL A 582 -5.30 -12.02 4.03
C VAL A 582 -4.11 -12.79 3.45
N PRO A 583 -4.26 -13.63 2.40
CA PRO A 583 -3.11 -14.36 1.83
C PRO A 583 -2.08 -13.42 1.20
N ALA A 584 -2.49 -12.33 0.54
CA ALA A 584 -1.55 -11.35 0.01
C ALA A 584 -0.78 -10.63 1.13
N ALA A 585 -1.45 -10.24 2.22
CA ALA A 585 -0.81 -9.67 3.39
C ALA A 585 0.20 -10.64 4.01
N ALA A 586 -0.14 -11.93 4.14
CA ALA A 586 0.77 -12.96 4.64
C ALA A 586 2.03 -13.09 3.78
N VAL A 587 1.89 -13.12 2.45
CA VAL A 587 3.04 -13.15 1.52
C VAL A 587 3.92 -11.92 1.66
N ILE A 588 3.33 -10.73 1.76
CA ILE A 588 4.04 -9.45 1.86
C ILE A 588 4.77 -9.32 3.21
N VAL A 589 4.13 -9.71 4.31
CA VAL A 589 4.72 -9.76 5.66
C VAL A 589 5.91 -10.74 5.67
N LEU A 590 5.72 -11.95 5.15
CA LEU A 590 6.75 -12.98 5.12
C LEU A 590 7.95 -12.53 4.25
N CYS A 591 7.69 -11.91 3.09
CA CYS A 591 8.72 -11.26 2.27
C CYS A 591 9.45 -10.15 3.04
N GLY A 592 8.72 -9.28 3.73
CA GLY A 592 9.25 -8.16 4.50
C GLY A 592 10.18 -8.60 5.64
N VAL A 593 9.82 -9.67 6.35
CA VAL A 593 10.60 -10.25 7.45
C VAL A 593 11.84 -10.97 6.93
N LEU A 594 11.68 -11.89 5.96
CA LEU A 594 12.77 -12.77 5.53
C LEU A 594 13.79 -12.10 4.60
N LEU A 595 13.43 -11.01 3.90
CA LEU A 595 14.38 -10.21 3.11
C LEU A 595 15.13 -9.16 3.96
N GLY A 596 14.84 -9.07 5.26
CA GLY A 596 15.51 -8.17 6.21
C GLY A 596 15.51 -6.72 5.75
N ARG A 597 16.69 -6.12 5.60
CA ARG A 597 16.81 -4.70 5.17
C ARG A 597 16.22 -4.43 3.78
N ARG A 598 16.27 -5.42 2.87
CA ARG A 598 15.69 -5.29 1.51
C ARG A 598 14.16 -5.34 1.52
N GLY A 599 13.57 -5.98 2.53
CA GLY A 599 12.12 -6.08 2.71
C GLY A 599 11.46 -4.83 3.31
N ARG A 600 12.23 -3.83 3.75
CA ARG A 600 11.69 -2.63 4.42
C ARG A 600 10.71 -1.83 3.57
N THR A 601 10.93 -1.78 2.26
CA THR A 601 10.09 -1.04 1.31
C THR A 601 8.72 -1.72 1.12
N VAL A 602 8.68 -3.04 1.19
CA VAL A 602 7.51 -3.88 0.88
C VAL A 602 6.35 -3.63 1.84
N TRP A 603 6.62 -3.23 3.07
CA TRP A 603 5.58 -2.85 4.05
C TRP A 603 4.66 -1.73 3.57
N TRP A 604 5.17 -0.82 2.72
CA TRP A 604 4.35 0.24 2.13
C TRP A 604 3.24 -0.31 1.24
N ALA A 605 3.43 -1.49 0.63
CA ALA A 605 2.44 -2.09 -0.25
C ALA A 605 1.13 -2.44 0.46
N LEU A 606 1.13 -2.62 1.79
CA LEU A 606 -0.09 -2.93 2.56
C LEU A 606 -0.92 -1.69 2.89
N LEU A 607 -0.31 -0.51 2.92
CA LEU A 607 -0.96 0.70 3.44
C LEU A 607 -2.20 1.12 2.63
N PRO A 608 -2.19 1.11 1.28
CA PRO A 608 -3.35 1.52 0.51
C PRO A 608 -4.55 0.57 0.67
N SER A 609 -4.32 -0.75 0.61
CA SER A 609 -5.36 -1.75 0.88
C SER A 609 -5.92 -1.60 2.29
N ALA A 610 -5.05 -1.44 3.30
CA ALA A 610 -5.50 -1.23 4.68
C ALA A 610 -6.36 0.03 4.80
N ALA A 611 -5.93 1.16 4.23
CA ALA A 611 -6.68 2.40 4.27
C ALA A 611 -8.08 2.25 3.63
N LEU A 612 -8.17 1.56 2.49
CA LEU A 612 -9.44 1.31 1.81
C LEU A 612 -10.40 0.46 2.65
N PHE A 613 -9.90 -0.60 3.28
CA PHE A 613 -10.71 -1.54 4.04
C PHE A 613 -11.03 -1.10 5.47
N VAL A 614 -10.32 -0.14 6.07
CA VAL A 614 -10.56 0.29 7.47
C VAL A 614 -12.01 0.72 7.73
N PRO A 615 -12.64 1.65 6.99
CA PRO A 615 -14.02 2.02 7.29
C PRO A 615 -15.01 0.86 7.07
N PHE A 616 -14.82 0.07 6.02
CA PHE A 616 -15.62 -1.13 5.77
C PHE A 616 -15.47 -2.19 6.88
N ALA A 617 -14.26 -2.38 7.41
CA ALA A 617 -13.97 -3.27 8.53
C ALA A 617 -14.63 -2.79 9.83
N LEU A 618 -14.67 -1.47 10.07
CA LEU A 618 -15.39 -0.90 11.22
C LEU A 618 -16.90 -1.15 11.13
N SER A 619 -17.46 -1.20 9.92
CA SER A 619 -18.88 -1.51 9.67
C SER A 619 -19.23 -3.00 9.69
N THR A 620 -18.23 -3.88 9.82
CA THR A 620 -18.41 -5.35 9.76
C THR A 620 -17.92 -6.05 11.04
N LEU A 621 -17.65 -5.31 12.12
CA LEU A 621 -17.19 -5.89 13.39
C LEU A 621 -18.16 -6.92 13.99
N ASP A 622 -19.46 -6.73 13.77
CA ASP A 622 -20.54 -7.64 14.17
C ASP A 622 -20.73 -8.81 13.18
N ARG A 623 -20.16 -8.72 11.98
CA ARG A 623 -20.33 -9.68 10.87
C ARG A 623 -19.08 -9.77 9.99
N PRO A 624 -17.97 -10.31 10.53
CA PRO A 624 -16.67 -10.29 9.86
C PRO A 624 -16.63 -11.07 8.54
N ARG A 625 -17.58 -12.01 8.32
CA ARG A 625 -17.70 -12.77 7.06
C ARG A 625 -17.87 -11.86 5.83
N ALA A 626 -18.48 -10.69 5.99
CA ALA A 626 -18.67 -9.72 4.91
C ALA A 626 -17.33 -9.24 4.30
N LEU A 627 -16.22 -9.31 5.05
CA LEU A 627 -14.87 -8.97 4.55
C LEU A 627 -14.36 -9.92 3.47
N LEU A 628 -14.97 -11.10 3.32
CA LEU A 628 -14.57 -12.10 2.34
C LEU A 628 -15.51 -12.17 1.13
N ALA A 629 -16.63 -11.46 1.16
CA ALA A 629 -17.64 -11.53 0.12
C ALA A 629 -17.09 -11.05 -1.23
N ASP A 630 -17.48 -11.72 -2.31
CA ASP A 630 -17.14 -11.28 -3.65
C ASP A 630 -18.02 -10.08 -4.05
N PRO A 631 -17.47 -9.11 -4.79
CA PRO A 631 -18.29 -8.06 -5.37
C PRO A 631 -19.23 -8.59 -6.45
N GLY A 632 -20.45 -8.04 -6.49
CA GLY A 632 -21.50 -8.43 -7.43
C GLY A 632 -22.60 -9.28 -6.80
N LEU A 633 -23.46 -9.84 -7.64
CA LEU A 633 -24.51 -10.75 -7.17
C LEU A 633 -23.89 -12.07 -6.66
N PRO A 634 -24.33 -12.59 -5.51
CA PRO A 634 -23.91 -13.91 -5.04
C PRO A 634 -24.25 -14.97 -6.08
N LEU A 635 -23.21 -15.58 -6.67
CA LEU A 635 -23.36 -16.61 -7.69
C LEU A 635 -22.74 -17.92 -7.19
N GLY A 636 -23.60 -18.93 -6.99
CA GLY A 636 -23.18 -20.30 -6.64
C GLY A 636 -22.29 -20.93 -7.71
N PHE A 637 -21.42 -21.84 -7.30
CA PHE A 637 -20.52 -22.58 -8.18
C PHE A 637 -19.96 -23.83 -7.46
N ASP A 638 -19.51 -24.81 -8.24
CA ASP A 638 -18.83 -25.99 -7.71
C ASP A 638 -17.31 -25.75 -7.68
N ALA A 639 -16.75 -25.60 -6.48
CA ALA A 639 -15.32 -25.36 -6.32
C ALA A 639 -14.49 -26.59 -6.72
N ALA A 640 -13.46 -26.40 -7.55
CA ALA A 640 -12.56 -27.48 -7.91
C ALA A 640 -11.80 -28.03 -6.68
N PRO A 641 -11.54 -29.35 -6.61
CA PRO A 641 -10.61 -29.89 -5.61
C PRO A 641 -9.19 -29.34 -5.83
N LEU A 642 -8.37 -29.32 -4.77
CA LEU A 642 -7.04 -28.68 -4.79
C LEU A 642 -6.14 -29.13 -5.95
N TRP A 643 -6.21 -30.39 -6.37
CA TRP A 643 -5.40 -30.88 -7.49
C TRP A 643 -5.83 -30.25 -8.83
N GLN A 644 -7.13 -29.99 -9.05
CA GLN A 644 -7.63 -29.26 -10.23
C GLN A 644 -7.29 -27.77 -10.13
N GLN A 645 -7.34 -27.19 -8.93
CA GLN A 645 -6.90 -25.82 -8.70
C GLN A 645 -5.41 -25.62 -8.99
N ILE A 646 -4.54 -26.60 -8.70
CA ILE A 646 -3.12 -26.60 -9.08
C ILE A 646 -2.96 -26.60 -10.62
N LEU A 647 -3.90 -27.20 -11.35
CA LEU A 647 -3.96 -27.14 -12.82
C LEU A 647 -4.55 -25.82 -13.35
N GLY A 648 -4.85 -24.85 -12.47
CA GLY A 648 -5.40 -23.55 -12.82
C GLY A 648 -6.92 -23.51 -12.99
N GLN A 649 -7.64 -24.59 -12.63
CA GLN A 649 -9.09 -24.71 -12.78
C GLN A 649 -9.81 -24.29 -11.50
N PRO A 650 -10.66 -23.23 -11.51
CA PRO A 650 -11.41 -22.83 -10.32
C PRO A 650 -12.72 -23.61 -10.13
N LEU A 651 -13.29 -24.14 -11.20
CA LEU A 651 -14.52 -24.94 -11.19
C LEU A 651 -14.18 -26.43 -11.26
N SER A 652 -14.94 -27.26 -10.56
CA SER A 652 -14.80 -28.71 -10.66
C SER A 652 -15.24 -29.22 -12.03
N PHE A 653 -14.46 -30.13 -12.60
CA PHE A 653 -14.84 -30.85 -13.82
C PHE A 653 -14.62 -32.35 -13.64
N ASP A 654 -15.38 -33.15 -14.40
CA ASP A 654 -15.20 -34.60 -14.50
C ASP A 654 -13.97 -34.90 -15.38
N PRO A 655 -12.92 -35.57 -14.87
CA PRO A 655 -11.76 -35.94 -15.67
C PRO A 655 -12.09 -36.78 -16.91
N ALA A 656 -13.15 -37.57 -16.88
CA ALA A 656 -13.64 -38.34 -18.03
C ALA A 656 -14.58 -37.54 -18.95
N GLY A 657 -14.91 -36.30 -18.57
CA GLY A 657 -15.86 -35.43 -19.26
C GLY A 657 -15.34 -34.80 -20.55
N GLY A 658 -16.26 -34.13 -21.23
CA GLY A 658 -16.00 -33.37 -22.46
C GLY A 658 -15.62 -31.90 -22.22
N ILE A 659 -15.62 -31.11 -23.28
CA ILE A 659 -15.41 -29.66 -23.23
C ILE A 659 -16.77 -28.96 -23.32
N GLN A 660 -17.02 -27.98 -22.43
CA GLN A 660 -18.30 -27.29 -22.31
C GLN A 660 -18.75 -26.68 -23.64
N GLY A 661 -19.99 -26.92 -24.04
CA GLY A 661 -20.63 -26.35 -25.23
C GLY A 661 -20.09 -26.83 -26.59
N LEU A 662 -19.19 -27.82 -26.62
CA LEU A 662 -18.65 -28.39 -27.86
C LEU A 662 -19.05 -29.86 -28.01
N ALA A 663 -20.12 -30.11 -28.77
CA ALA A 663 -20.68 -31.45 -28.98
C ALA A 663 -19.66 -32.46 -29.54
N ALA A 664 -18.71 -32.02 -30.38
CA ALA A 664 -17.66 -32.87 -30.94
C ALA A 664 -16.72 -33.50 -29.89
N PHE A 665 -16.67 -32.92 -28.69
CA PHE A 665 -15.86 -33.41 -27.57
C PHE A 665 -16.72 -33.95 -26.42
N ALA A 666 -18.03 -34.09 -26.61
CA ALA A 666 -18.94 -34.64 -25.61
C ALA A 666 -19.08 -36.17 -25.75
N GLY A 667 -18.94 -36.91 -24.64
CA GLY A 667 -19.36 -38.32 -24.56
C GLY A 667 -18.53 -39.37 -25.33
N GLY A 668 -17.23 -39.14 -25.57
CA GLY A 668 -16.33 -40.13 -26.18
C GLY A 668 -15.46 -40.89 -25.16
N PRO A 669 -14.70 -41.93 -25.57
CA PRO A 669 -13.79 -42.67 -24.68
C PRO A 669 -12.55 -41.86 -24.25
N MET A 670 -12.30 -40.73 -24.92
CA MET A 670 -11.14 -39.88 -24.65
C MET A 670 -11.46 -38.84 -23.57
N PRO A 671 -10.64 -38.71 -22.51
CA PRO A 671 -10.85 -37.76 -21.42
C PRO A 671 -10.43 -36.34 -21.84
N TRP A 672 -11.18 -35.73 -22.77
CA TRP A 672 -10.84 -34.43 -23.37
C TRP A 672 -10.69 -33.31 -22.34
N ALA A 673 -11.53 -33.31 -21.30
CA ALA A 673 -11.44 -32.38 -20.19
C ALA A 673 -10.06 -32.46 -19.49
N LEU A 674 -9.67 -33.64 -19.05
CA LEU A 674 -8.37 -33.83 -18.38
C LEU A 674 -7.20 -33.55 -19.33
N LEU A 675 -7.27 -33.99 -20.59
CA LEU A 675 -6.21 -33.78 -21.57
C LEU A 675 -5.94 -32.29 -21.82
N LEU A 676 -6.99 -31.48 -21.99
CA LEU A 676 -6.84 -30.04 -22.17
C LEU A 676 -6.29 -29.36 -20.91
N ALA A 677 -6.80 -29.73 -19.72
CA ALA A 677 -6.29 -29.21 -18.46
C ALA A 677 -4.80 -29.52 -18.23
N LEU A 678 -4.38 -30.76 -18.52
CA LEU A 678 -2.98 -31.17 -18.42
C LEU A 678 -2.09 -30.48 -19.47
N LEU A 679 -2.58 -30.34 -20.70
CA LEU A 679 -1.84 -29.67 -21.78
C LEU A 679 -1.53 -28.20 -21.46
N VAL A 680 -2.44 -27.52 -20.76
CA VAL A 680 -2.24 -26.13 -20.29
C VAL A 680 -1.25 -26.09 -19.11
N ALA A 681 -1.47 -26.91 -18.08
CA ALA A 681 -0.79 -26.73 -16.79
C ALA A 681 0.55 -27.48 -16.66
N VAL A 682 0.65 -28.72 -17.15
CA VAL A 682 1.81 -29.60 -16.90
C VAL A 682 3.13 -28.99 -17.40
N PRO A 683 3.22 -28.40 -18.61
CA PRO A 683 4.47 -27.79 -19.08
C PRO A 683 4.97 -26.68 -18.14
N VAL A 684 4.06 -25.88 -17.57
CA VAL A 684 4.39 -24.81 -16.61
C VAL A 684 4.82 -25.41 -15.27
N LEU A 685 4.08 -26.41 -14.75
CA LEU A 685 4.40 -27.07 -13.48
C LEU A 685 5.77 -27.76 -13.52
N VAL A 686 6.08 -28.48 -14.60
CA VAL A 686 7.39 -29.13 -14.77
C VAL A 686 8.51 -28.10 -14.71
N LEU A 687 8.37 -26.98 -15.41
CA LEU A 687 9.34 -25.89 -15.37
C LEU A 687 9.41 -25.22 -13.99
N ALA A 688 8.28 -25.08 -13.29
CA ALA A 688 8.24 -24.53 -11.94
C ALA A 688 8.99 -25.43 -10.94
N VAL A 689 8.86 -26.75 -11.07
CA VAL A 689 9.63 -27.74 -10.27
C VAL A 689 11.12 -27.65 -10.58
N VAL A 690 11.50 -27.50 -11.86
CA VAL A 690 12.91 -27.27 -12.24
C VAL A 690 13.47 -25.98 -11.63
N GLY A 691 12.65 -24.93 -11.53
CA GLY A 691 12.98 -23.69 -10.82
C GLY A 691 13.16 -23.89 -9.32
N LEU A 692 12.33 -24.72 -8.69
CA LEU A 692 12.34 -25.02 -7.26
C LEU A 692 13.59 -25.80 -6.81
N LEU A 693 13.87 -26.90 -7.51
CA LEU A 693 14.93 -27.86 -7.16
C LEU A 693 16.32 -27.41 -7.65
N GLY A 694 16.38 -26.38 -8.49
CA GLY A 694 17.61 -26.02 -9.16
C GLY A 694 18.60 -25.18 -8.33
N PRO A 695 19.91 -25.48 -8.35
CA PRO A 695 20.91 -24.56 -7.82
C PRO A 695 21.03 -23.32 -8.72
N GLY A 696 21.21 -22.14 -8.10
CA GLY A 696 21.43 -20.88 -8.81
C GLY A 696 21.16 -19.63 -7.96
N ARG A 697 21.67 -18.47 -8.40
CA ARG A 697 21.52 -17.18 -7.68
C ARG A 697 20.06 -16.75 -7.45
N ARG A 698 19.11 -17.27 -8.24
CA ARG A 698 17.67 -16.96 -8.16
C ARG A 698 16.79 -18.12 -7.68
N ALA A 699 17.40 -19.21 -7.20
CA ALA A 699 16.67 -20.34 -6.64
C ALA A 699 15.82 -19.94 -5.41
N GLY A 700 16.32 -19.00 -4.61
CA GLY A 700 15.57 -18.42 -3.49
C GLY A 700 14.25 -17.78 -3.97
N THR A 701 14.29 -16.95 -5.02
CA THR A 701 13.10 -16.31 -5.59
C THR A 701 12.08 -17.33 -6.12
N ALA A 702 12.54 -18.41 -6.76
CA ALA A 702 11.65 -19.48 -7.21
C ALA A 702 10.95 -20.20 -6.05
N ARG A 703 11.65 -20.50 -4.95
CA ARG A 703 11.06 -21.07 -3.73
C ARG A 703 9.99 -20.16 -3.13
N TRP A 704 10.24 -18.85 -3.14
CA TRP A 704 9.27 -17.86 -2.68
C TRP A 704 7.98 -17.83 -3.48
N PHE A 705 8.06 -18.01 -4.80
CA PHE A 705 6.86 -18.15 -5.62
C PHE A 705 6.08 -19.43 -5.30
N TRP A 706 6.74 -20.54 -4.99
CA TRP A 706 6.06 -21.75 -4.51
C TRP A 706 5.37 -21.53 -3.16
N VAL A 707 6.04 -20.87 -2.20
CA VAL A 707 5.43 -20.52 -0.91
C VAL A 707 4.20 -19.62 -1.11
N ALA A 708 4.30 -18.62 -1.99
CA ALA A 708 3.17 -17.76 -2.32
C ALA A 708 2.01 -18.56 -2.95
N ALA A 709 2.29 -19.48 -3.88
CA ALA A 709 1.27 -20.32 -4.50
C ALA A 709 0.51 -21.17 -3.46
N VAL A 710 1.22 -21.78 -2.51
CA VAL A 710 0.61 -22.55 -1.41
C VAL A 710 -0.25 -21.66 -0.51
N ILE A 711 0.24 -20.47 -0.15
CA ILE A 711 -0.52 -19.52 0.69
C ILE A 711 -1.82 -19.08 -0.01
N PHE A 712 -1.78 -18.80 -1.32
CA PHE A 712 -2.97 -18.41 -2.05
C PHE A 712 -3.98 -19.56 -2.20
N LEU A 713 -3.54 -20.78 -2.51
CA LEU A 713 -4.42 -21.94 -2.57
C LEU A 713 -5.05 -22.26 -1.20
N ALA A 714 -4.26 -22.20 -0.13
CA ALA A 714 -4.77 -22.39 1.23
C ALA A 714 -5.75 -21.30 1.63
N GLY A 715 -5.48 -20.03 1.29
CA GLY A 715 -6.38 -18.91 1.53
C GLY A 715 -7.71 -19.04 0.78
N GLY A 716 -7.67 -19.43 -0.49
CA GLY A 716 -8.87 -19.69 -1.30
C GLY A 716 -9.70 -20.86 -0.77
N TRP A 717 -9.03 -21.95 -0.37
CA TRP A 717 -9.68 -23.10 0.26
C TRP A 717 -10.31 -22.72 1.61
N LEU A 718 -9.63 -21.95 2.47
CA LEU A 718 -10.23 -21.48 3.73
C LEU A 718 -11.43 -20.57 3.48
N ALA A 719 -11.33 -19.66 2.52
CA ALA A 719 -12.42 -18.74 2.17
C ALA A 719 -13.65 -19.51 1.66
N SER A 720 -13.48 -20.60 0.91
CA SER A 720 -14.59 -21.41 0.40
C SER A 720 -15.37 -22.19 1.47
N HIS A 721 -14.97 -22.13 2.75
CA HIS A 721 -15.70 -22.73 3.87
C HIS A 721 -16.52 -21.71 4.65
N VAL A 722 -16.52 -20.44 4.23
CA VAL A 722 -17.26 -19.37 4.90
C VAL A 722 -18.35 -18.89 3.95
N ALA A 723 -19.62 -19.09 4.31
CA ALA A 723 -20.71 -18.52 3.54
C ALA A 723 -20.76 -16.99 3.74
N THR A 724 -20.78 -16.26 2.63
CA THR A 724 -20.72 -14.79 2.60
C THR A 724 -21.94 -14.14 1.95
N GLY A 725 -22.77 -14.91 1.23
CA GLY A 725 -24.00 -14.43 0.63
C GLY A 725 -25.05 -15.53 0.47
N LEU A 726 -26.22 -15.14 -0.03
CA LEU A 726 -27.34 -16.03 -0.34
C LEU A 726 -27.78 -15.80 -1.79
N ASN A 727 -28.16 -16.89 -2.47
CA ASN A 727 -28.83 -16.85 -3.75
C ASN A 727 -30.01 -17.82 -3.74
N GLU A 728 -31.24 -17.32 -3.83
CA GLU A 728 -32.49 -18.12 -3.82
C GLU A 728 -32.48 -19.20 -2.70
N ASP A 729 -32.15 -18.76 -1.47
CA ASP A 729 -32.02 -19.55 -0.23
C ASP A 729 -30.82 -20.50 -0.13
N VAL A 730 -29.93 -20.51 -1.13
CA VAL A 730 -28.68 -21.28 -1.08
C VAL A 730 -27.52 -20.41 -0.64
N LEU A 731 -26.76 -20.92 0.33
CA LEU A 731 -25.55 -20.29 0.83
C LEU A 731 -24.48 -20.24 -0.28
N VAL A 732 -23.87 -19.08 -0.46
CA VAL A 732 -22.82 -18.84 -1.45
C VAL A 732 -21.53 -18.48 -0.73
N THR A 733 -20.45 -19.14 -1.14
CA THR A 733 -19.09 -18.91 -0.63
C THR A 733 -18.29 -18.03 -1.61
N PRO A 734 -17.20 -17.38 -1.16
CA PRO A 734 -16.28 -16.66 -2.03
C PRO A 734 -15.73 -17.54 -3.17
N PHE A 735 -15.65 -16.98 -4.36
CA PHE A 735 -15.14 -17.61 -5.56
C PHE A 735 -13.64 -17.84 -5.45
N THR A 736 -13.20 -19.06 -5.74
CA THR A 736 -11.78 -19.46 -5.62
C THR A 736 -10.91 -18.94 -6.77
N GLY A 737 -11.50 -18.45 -7.87
CA GLY A 737 -10.79 -18.03 -9.08
C GLY A 737 -9.67 -17.00 -8.88
N PRO A 738 -9.83 -15.94 -8.06
CA PRO A 738 -8.74 -15.00 -7.75
C PRO A 738 -7.56 -15.68 -7.05
N ALA A 739 -7.82 -16.60 -6.12
CA ALA A 739 -6.79 -17.37 -5.42
C ALA A 739 -6.05 -18.34 -6.36
N VAL A 740 -6.80 -19.05 -7.22
CA VAL A 740 -6.25 -19.92 -8.28
C VAL A 740 -5.41 -19.11 -9.27
N SER A 741 -5.85 -17.90 -9.62
CA SER A 741 -5.09 -16.98 -10.48
C SER A 741 -3.77 -16.57 -9.83
N ALA A 742 -3.81 -16.11 -8.57
CA ALA A 742 -2.61 -15.70 -7.84
C ALA A 742 -1.60 -16.85 -7.71
N ALA A 743 -2.07 -18.07 -7.41
CA ALA A 743 -1.25 -19.26 -7.35
C ALA A 743 -0.67 -19.65 -8.72
N SER A 744 -1.49 -19.63 -9.78
CA SER A 744 -1.07 -19.93 -11.16
C SER A 744 -0.01 -18.94 -11.66
N PHE A 745 -0.14 -17.65 -11.34
CA PHE A 745 0.88 -16.65 -11.70
C PHE A 745 2.19 -16.87 -10.96
N ALA A 746 2.13 -17.21 -9.67
CA ALA A 746 3.33 -17.53 -8.90
C ALA A 746 4.04 -18.76 -9.48
N LEU A 747 3.30 -19.82 -9.83
CA LEU A 747 3.86 -21.00 -10.51
C LEU A 747 4.44 -20.66 -11.89
N LEU A 748 3.77 -19.79 -12.66
CA LEU A 748 4.29 -19.29 -13.94
C LEU A 748 5.60 -18.52 -13.75
N ALA A 749 5.71 -17.67 -12.73
CA ALA A 749 6.93 -16.93 -12.42
C ALA A 749 8.08 -17.87 -12.01
N ALA A 750 7.80 -18.91 -11.22
CA ALA A 750 8.75 -19.98 -10.93
C ALA A 750 9.16 -20.76 -12.19
N ALA A 751 8.21 -21.03 -13.09
CA ALA A 751 8.44 -21.69 -14.37
C ALA A 751 9.35 -20.88 -15.30
N LEU A 752 9.19 -19.55 -15.35
CA LEU A 752 10.08 -18.67 -16.10
C LEU A 752 11.53 -18.76 -15.61
N LEU A 753 11.75 -18.81 -14.30
CA LEU A 753 13.08 -19.01 -13.70
C LEU A 753 13.64 -20.40 -14.01
N GLY A 754 12.81 -21.45 -13.96
CA GLY A 754 13.19 -22.81 -14.37
C GLY A 754 13.56 -22.90 -15.85
N ALA A 755 12.81 -22.25 -16.73
CA ALA A 755 13.10 -22.15 -18.15
C ALA A 755 14.41 -21.42 -18.41
N GLU A 756 14.67 -20.28 -17.76
CA GLU A 756 15.96 -19.58 -17.86
C GLU A 756 17.13 -20.49 -17.48
N LYS A 757 16.97 -21.29 -16.43
CA LYS A 757 17.98 -22.24 -15.98
C LYS A 757 18.27 -23.31 -17.02
N LEU A 758 17.25 -23.99 -17.55
CA LEU A 758 17.40 -25.00 -18.60
C LEU A 758 18.06 -24.43 -19.84
N LEU A 759 17.61 -23.25 -20.26
CA LEU A 759 18.15 -22.58 -21.43
C LEU A 759 19.62 -22.14 -21.24
N SER A 760 20.02 -21.79 -20.03
CA SER A 760 21.41 -21.44 -19.71
C SER A 760 22.29 -22.67 -19.60
N ALA A 761 21.76 -23.80 -19.13
CA ALA A 761 22.44 -25.10 -19.18
C ALA A 761 22.63 -25.57 -20.64
N ALA A 762 21.59 -25.49 -21.46
CA ALA A 762 21.64 -25.83 -22.88
C ALA A 762 22.63 -24.95 -23.66
N ALA A 763 22.67 -23.64 -23.35
CA ALA A 763 23.64 -22.73 -23.96
C ALA A 763 25.09 -23.12 -23.64
N ARG A 764 25.40 -23.47 -22.37
CA ARG A 764 26.73 -23.97 -21.96
C ARG A 764 27.09 -25.28 -22.68
N ALA A 765 26.15 -26.23 -22.76
CA ALA A 765 26.36 -27.49 -23.48
C ALA A 765 26.54 -27.32 -25.00
N SER A 766 25.93 -26.29 -25.60
CA SER A 766 26.03 -26.01 -27.05
C SER A 766 27.38 -25.41 -27.50
N GLY A 767 28.26 -25.07 -26.54
CA GLY A 767 29.62 -24.62 -26.80
C GLY A 767 30.56 -25.72 -27.31
N THR A 768 30.18 -27.00 -27.19
CA THR A 768 31.08 -28.15 -27.40
C THR A 768 30.94 -28.86 -28.76
N GLY A 769 30.07 -28.39 -29.68
CA GLY A 769 29.99 -28.94 -31.06
C GLY A 769 28.82 -28.46 -31.93
N ALA A 770 28.87 -28.69 -33.25
CA ALA A 770 27.82 -28.28 -34.19
C ALA A 770 26.52 -29.11 -34.06
N LYS A 771 26.63 -30.43 -33.84
CA LYS A 771 25.49 -31.34 -33.64
C LYS A 771 24.74 -31.06 -32.32
N THR A 772 25.46 -30.72 -31.25
CA THR A 772 24.86 -30.36 -29.96
C THR A 772 24.13 -29.01 -30.04
N ARG A 773 24.60 -28.08 -30.88
CA ARG A 773 23.95 -26.80 -31.15
C ARG A 773 22.62 -26.94 -31.92
N THR A 774 22.55 -27.81 -32.93
CA THR A 774 21.30 -28.06 -33.66
C THR A 774 20.27 -28.78 -32.79
N ALA A 775 20.69 -29.80 -32.04
CA ALA A 775 19.81 -30.49 -31.08
C ALA A 775 19.26 -29.54 -29.99
N ALA A 776 20.10 -28.66 -29.43
CA ALA A 776 19.66 -27.68 -28.44
C ALA A 776 18.67 -26.66 -29.00
N ARG A 777 18.83 -26.22 -30.25
CA ARG A 777 17.88 -25.32 -30.93
C ARG A 777 16.55 -26.00 -31.24
N ALA A 778 16.59 -27.25 -31.70
CA ALA A 778 15.39 -28.04 -31.97
C ALA A 778 14.60 -28.31 -30.67
N GLY A 779 15.28 -28.70 -29.58
CA GLY A 779 14.66 -28.89 -28.28
C GLY A 779 14.03 -27.61 -27.71
N LEU A 780 14.67 -26.45 -27.92
CA LEU A 780 14.12 -25.15 -27.52
C LEU A 780 12.86 -24.77 -28.31
N ALA A 781 12.87 -25.03 -29.63
CA ALA A 781 11.71 -24.79 -30.48
C ALA A 781 10.53 -25.71 -30.08
N LEU A 782 10.79 -27.01 -29.88
CA LEU A 782 9.79 -27.97 -29.41
C LEU A 782 9.21 -27.57 -28.05
N GLY A 783 10.07 -27.20 -27.10
CA GLY A 783 9.62 -26.74 -25.78
C GLY A 783 8.74 -25.49 -25.85
N LEU A 784 9.04 -24.54 -26.75
CA LEU A 784 8.21 -23.36 -26.96
C LEU A 784 6.85 -23.72 -27.56
N VAL A 785 6.81 -24.65 -28.52
CA VAL A 785 5.56 -25.15 -29.13
C VAL A 785 4.67 -25.81 -28.07
N VAL A 786 5.24 -26.70 -27.24
CA VAL A 786 4.51 -27.36 -26.15
C VAL A 786 3.94 -26.35 -25.16
N LEU A 787 4.70 -25.30 -24.81
CA LEU A 787 4.24 -24.24 -23.90
C LEU A 787 3.11 -23.36 -24.47
N LEU A 788 3.01 -23.25 -25.79
CA LEU A 788 1.98 -22.44 -26.45
C LEU A 788 0.75 -23.27 -26.87
N ALA A 789 0.91 -24.56 -27.14
CA ALA A 789 -0.15 -25.42 -27.63
C ALA A 789 -1.35 -25.48 -26.68
N GLY A 790 -1.12 -25.65 -25.36
CA GLY A 790 -2.18 -25.69 -24.35
C GLY A 790 -2.98 -24.39 -24.26
N PRO A 791 -2.35 -23.25 -23.94
CA PRO A 791 -3.01 -21.95 -23.88
C PRO A 791 -3.82 -21.60 -25.15
N LEU A 792 -3.25 -21.83 -26.33
CA LEU A 792 -3.94 -21.54 -27.60
C LEU A 792 -5.12 -22.49 -27.83
N ALA A 793 -4.99 -23.79 -27.50
CA ALA A 793 -6.10 -24.74 -27.57
C ALA A 793 -7.22 -24.38 -26.59
N GLY A 794 -6.88 -23.97 -25.36
CA GLY A 794 -7.85 -23.52 -24.36
C GLY A 794 -8.59 -22.26 -24.79
N MET A 795 -7.88 -21.26 -25.32
CA MET A 795 -8.52 -20.06 -25.89
C MET A 795 -9.41 -20.39 -27.09
N ALA A 796 -8.96 -21.28 -27.98
CA ALA A 796 -9.75 -21.69 -29.14
C ALA A 796 -11.03 -22.43 -28.71
N ALA A 797 -10.94 -23.31 -27.72
CA ALA A 797 -12.09 -24.01 -27.14
C ALA A 797 -13.09 -23.04 -26.50
N TRP A 798 -12.61 -22.09 -25.69
CA TRP A 798 -13.46 -21.06 -25.07
C TRP A 798 -14.15 -20.16 -26.11
N SER A 799 -13.42 -19.70 -27.12
CA SER A 799 -13.98 -18.90 -28.21
C SER A 799 -15.01 -19.68 -29.01
N ALA A 800 -14.71 -20.94 -29.35
CA ALA A 800 -15.63 -21.81 -30.08
C ALA A 800 -16.90 -22.10 -29.26
N GLN A 801 -16.77 -22.39 -27.97
CA GLN A 801 -17.90 -22.60 -27.06
C GLN A 801 -18.88 -21.42 -27.10
N ASN A 802 -18.36 -20.19 -27.02
CA ASN A 802 -19.20 -19.01 -26.94
C ASN A 802 -19.75 -18.56 -28.31
N LEU A 803 -19.01 -18.82 -29.40
CA LEU A 803 -19.44 -18.52 -30.76
C LEU A 803 -20.51 -19.48 -31.28
N LEU A 804 -20.41 -20.77 -30.91
CA LEU A 804 -21.32 -21.84 -31.35
C LEU A 804 -22.57 -21.99 -30.46
N ARG A 805 -22.81 -21.06 -29.53
CA ARG A 805 -23.98 -21.09 -28.63
C ARG A 805 -25.28 -21.01 -29.45
N PRO A 806 -26.25 -21.93 -29.27
CA PRO A 806 -27.56 -21.84 -29.92
C PRO A 806 -28.30 -20.56 -29.51
N ALA A 807 -28.94 -19.89 -30.47
CA ALA A 807 -29.81 -18.76 -30.19
C ALA A 807 -30.98 -19.22 -29.30
N GLY A 808 -31.10 -18.67 -28.09
CA GLY A 808 -32.18 -18.99 -27.14
C GLY A 808 -31.82 -19.95 -26.00
N ALA A 809 -30.59 -20.48 -25.92
CA ALA A 809 -30.17 -21.29 -24.78
C ALA A 809 -29.89 -20.41 -23.54
N THR A 810 -30.91 -20.07 -22.74
CA THR A 810 -30.75 -19.54 -21.39
C THR A 810 -30.27 -20.69 -20.49
N ALA A 811 -29.01 -20.66 -20.07
CA ALA A 811 -28.53 -21.62 -19.09
C ALA A 811 -29.11 -21.25 -17.73
N ALA A 812 -30.00 -22.09 -17.19
CA ALA A 812 -30.39 -22.01 -15.79
C ALA A 812 -29.14 -22.16 -14.92
N PRO A 813 -28.96 -21.34 -13.86
CA PRO A 813 -27.82 -21.50 -12.96
C PRO A 813 -27.89 -22.89 -12.29
N SER A 814 -26.81 -23.68 -12.37
CA SER A 814 -26.69 -24.87 -11.51
C SER A 814 -26.49 -24.41 -10.07
N VAL A 815 -27.54 -24.56 -9.26
CA VAL A 815 -27.54 -24.23 -7.83
C VAL A 815 -26.95 -25.42 -7.07
N ALA A 816 -25.75 -25.25 -6.51
CA ALA A 816 -25.09 -26.24 -5.66
C ALA A 816 -25.48 -26.02 -4.19
N THR A 817 -26.17 -26.99 -3.59
CA THR A 817 -26.58 -26.97 -2.18
C THR A 817 -25.42 -27.34 -1.25
N LEU A 818 -25.11 -26.47 -0.29
CA LEU A 818 -24.26 -26.79 0.86
C LEU A 818 -25.05 -27.69 1.83
N GLY A 819 -24.94 -29.01 1.68
CA GLY A 819 -25.55 -29.91 2.67
C GLY A 819 -25.80 -31.35 2.28
N ASP A 820 -24.89 -32.03 1.56
CA ASP A 820 -24.92 -33.50 1.60
C ASP A 820 -23.56 -34.13 1.27
N ALA A 821 -22.85 -34.59 2.30
CA ALA A 821 -21.61 -35.37 2.15
C ALA A 821 -21.89 -36.89 2.07
N THR A 822 -23.14 -37.32 1.96
CA THR A 822 -23.52 -38.75 2.08
C THR A 822 -24.54 -39.27 1.07
N SER A 823 -25.01 -38.48 0.11
CA SER A 823 -25.89 -38.97 -0.97
C SER A 823 -25.21 -38.86 -2.34
N PRO A 824 -25.14 -39.93 -3.16
CA PRO A 824 -24.63 -39.82 -4.51
C PRO A 824 -25.60 -38.96 -5.34
N ALA A 825 -25.12 -37.81 -5.80
CA ALA A 825 -25.84 -36.96 -6.76
C ALA A 825 -26.33 -37.80 -7.96
N PRO A 826 -27.50 -37.51 -8.55
CA PRO A 826 -28.01 -38.24 -9.70
C PRO A 826 -26.99 -38.20 -10.84
N SER A 827 -26.40 -39.37 -11.10
CA SER A 827 -25.52 -39.68 -12.20
C SER A 827 -26.22 -39.35 -13.53
N GLY A 828 -25.82 -38.27 -14.20
CA GLY A 828 -26.40 -37.92 -15.50
C GLY A 828 -25.83 -36.71 -16.26
N ALA A 829 -25.17 -35.75 -15.59
CA ALA A 829 -24.49 -34.62 -16.25
C ALA A 829 -23.05 -34.50 -15.75
N GLY A 830 -22.14 -35.32 -16.28
CA GLY A 830 -20.71 -35.22 -15.98
C GLY A 830 -20.19 -33.83 -16.33
N GLY A 831 -19.66 -33.11 -15.33
CA GLY A 831 -19.24 -31.71 -15.45
C GLY A 831 -18.16 -31.53 -16.52
N ALA A 832 -18.53 -30.96 -17.66
CA ALA A 832 -17.58 -30.68 -18.74
C ALA A 832 -16.59 -29.57 -18.34
N LEU A 833 -15.40 -29.58 -18.93
CA LEU A 833 -14.39 -28.54 -18.69
C LEU A 833 -14.83 -27.21 -19.31
N GLY A 834 -14.95 -26.16 -18.50
CA GLY A 834 -15.29 -24.80 -18.91
C GLY A 834 -16.41 -24.20 -18.05
N ALA A 835 -16.91 -23.03 -18.44
CA ALA A 835 -18.04 -22.38 -17.78
C ALA A 835 -19.05 -21.89 -18.82
N PRO A 836 -20.36 -22.07 -18.64
CA PRO A 836 -21.35 -21.51 -19.56
C PRO A 836 -21.28 -19.97 -19.54
N ARG A 837 -21.50 -19.34 -20.70
CA ARG A 837 -21.61 -17.88 -20.79
C ARG A 837 -22.99 -17.45 -20.31
N LEU A 838 -23.01 -16.76 -19.18
CA LEU A 838 -24.19 -16.16 -18.56
C LEU A 838 -24.33 -14.67 -18.91
N VAL A 839 -23.26 -14.05 -19.42
CA VAL A 839 -23.18 -12.61 -19.66
C VAL A 839 -23.78 -12.21 -21.00
N GLU A 840 -24.73 -11.27 -20.98
CA GLU A 840 -25.51 -10.81 -22.12
C GLU A 840 -25.63 -9.28 -22.17
N ALA A 841 -25.82 -8.74 -23.36
CA ALA A 841 -26.05 -7.31 -23.56
C ALA A 841 -27.46 -6.95 -23.08
N THR A 842 -27.60 -5.83 -22.39
CA THR A 842 -28.89 -5.34 -21.88
C THR A 842 -28.99 -3.82 -21.96
N ALA A 843 -30.18 -3.30 -21.66
CA ALA A 843 -30.38 -1.87 -21.45
C ALA A 843 -29.81 -1.45 -20.09
N GLY A 844 -29.25 -0.24 -20.01
CA GLY A 844 -28.62 0.29 -18.78
C GLY A 844 -29.60 0.64 -17.65
N ARG A 845 -30.92 0.47 -17.85
CA ARG A 845 -31.95 0.76 -16.85
C ARG A 845 -32.60 -0.53 -16.34
N SER A 846 -32.81 -0.61 -15.03
CA SER A 846 -33.49 -1.74 -14.37
C SER A 846 -34.94 -1.42 -13.99
N LEU A 847 -35.35 -0.15 -14.05
CA LEU A 847 -36.70 0.35 -13.75
C LEU A 847 -37.26 1.21 -14.90
N PRO A 848 -38.60 1.36 -15.00
CA PRO A 848 -39.23 2.31 -15.94
C PRO A 848 -38.80 3.76 -15.68
N ALA A 849 -38.68 4.55 -16.74
CA ALA A 849 -38.18 5.93 -16.66
C ALA A 849 -38.98 6.83 -15.69
N THR A 850 -40.31 6.67 -15.64
CA THR A 850 -41.20 7.43 -14.74
C THR A 850 -40.94 7.12 -13.26
N ALA A 851 -40.64 5.86 -12.95
CA ALA A 851 -40.29 5.44 -11.60
C ALA A 851 -38.89 5.96 -11.20
N ILE A 852 -37.94 5.93 -12.14
CA ILE A 852 -36.59 6.47 -11.93
C ILE A 852 -36.65 7.98 -11.65
N ASP A 853 -37.39 8.74 -12.46
CA ASP A 853 -37.52 10.20 -12.33
C ASP A 853 -37.97 10.63 -10.93
N ARG A 854 -39.02 10.00 -10.39
CA ARG A 854 -39.48 10.25 -9.01
C ARG A 854 -38.60 9.61 -7.93
N GLY A 855 -37.82 8.59 -8.29
CA GLY A 855 -36.89 7.90 -7.40
C GLY A 855 -35.60 8.69 -7.16
N ILE A 856 -35.15 9.47 -8.15
CA ILE A 856 -34.00 10.39 -8.04
C ILE A 856 -34.41 11.83 -7.70
N GLY A 857 -35.69 12.16 -7.91
CA GLY A 857 -36.29 13.45 -7.57
C GLY A 857 -36.36 13.73 -6.06
N PRO A 858 -36.92 14.89 -5.68
CA PRO A 858 -37.08 15.28 -4.27
C PRO A 858 -37.97 14.33 -3.47
N GLU A 859 -38.80 13.53 -4.13
CA GLU A 859 -39.67 12.53 -3.50
C GLU A 859 -38.90 11.32 -2.99
N GLN A 860 -37.79 10.97 -3.65
CA GLN A 860 -36.98 9.78 -3.38
C GLN A 860 -37.83 8.50 -3.24
N THR A 861 -38.86 8.38 -4.09
CA THR A 861 -39.84 7.31 -3.99
C THR A 861 -39.22 5.95 -4.28
N ARG A 862 -39.70 4.91 -3.61
CA ARG A 862 -39.27 3.54 -3.89
C ARG A 862 -40.18 2.87 -4.89
N THR A 863 -39.62 1.88 -5.58
CA THR A 863 -40.34 1.01 -6.50
C THR A 863 -40.31 -0.42 -5.99
N LEU A 864 -41.47 -1.04 -5.88
CA LEU A 864 -41.59 -2.46 -5.56
C LEU A 864 -41.54 -3.27 -6.85
N LEU A 865 -40.46 -4.01 -7.07
CA LEU A 865 -40.33 -4.92 -8.21
C LEU A 865 -40.79 -6.32 -7.81
N LEU A 866 -41.77 -6.86 -8.54
CA LEU A 866 -42.24 -8.23 -8.44
C LEU A 866 -41.76 -9.02 -9.66
N ARG A 867 -41.15 -10.18 -9.41
CA ARG A 867 -40.72 -11.14 -10.44
C ARG A 867 -41.39 -12.48 -10.17
N THR A 868 -42.02 -13.05 -11.18
CA THR A 868 -42.50 -14.43 -11.18
C THR A 868 -41.31 -15.39 -11.36
N GLY A 869 -41.18 -16.39 -10.48
CA GLY A 869 -40.32 -17.55 -10.69
C GLY A 869 -41.03 -18.61 -11.53
N ASP A 870 -40.25 -19.54 -12.09
CA ASP A 870 -40.74 -20.61 -12.97
C ASP A 870 -41.69 -21.58 -12.23
N ASP A 871 -41.52 -21.71 -10.91
CA ASP A 871 -42.35 -22.55 -10.03
C ASP A 871 -43.63 -21.85 -9.54
N GLY A 872 -43.97 -20.68 -10.11
CA GLY A 872 -45.13 -19.88 -9.70
C GLY A 872 -44.93 -19.10 -8.40
N THR A 873 -43.72 -19.10 -7.83
CA THR A 873 -43.33 -18.26 -6.69
C THR A 873 -43.13 -16.81 -7.14
N PHE A 874 -43.21 -15.87 -6.18
CA PHE A 874 -42.98 -14.45 -6.45
C PHE A 874 -41.82 -13.92 -5.62
N ASN A 875 -40.85 -13.32 -6.30
CA ASN A 875 -39.75 -12.59 -5.70
C ASN A 875 -40.10 -11.10 -5.66
N ALA A 876 -40.01 -10.50 -4.48
CA ALA A 876 -40.24 -9.09 -4.27
C ALA A 876 -38.93 -8.39 -3.89
N SER A 877 -38.58 -7.32 -4.61
CA SER A 877 -37.42 -6.48 -4.31
C SER A 877 -37.86 -5.02 -4.19
N LEU A 878 -37.38 -4.38 -3.12
CA LEU A 878 -37.62 -2.96 -2.89
C LEU A 878 -36.44 -2.16 -3.47
N MET A 879 -36.69 -1.37 -4.50
CA MET A 879 -35.68 -0.60 -5.23
C MET A 879 -35.82 0.91 -4.97
N ARG A 880 -34.70 1.63 -5.01
CA ARG A 880 -34.63 3.10 -4.89
C ARG A 880 -33.93 3.69 -6.13
N GLY A 881 -34.20 4.96 -6.43
CA GLY A 881 -33.45 5.71 -7.43
C GLY A 881 -33.60 5.10 -8.82
N SER A 882 -32.48 4.84 -9.48
CA SER A 882 -32.42 4.21 -10.81
C SER A 882 -32.67 2.69 -10.79
N GLY A 883 -32.82 2.10 -9.60
CA GLY A 883 -32.99 0.66 -9.37
C GLY A 883 -31.78 0.05 -8.67
N THR A 884 -31.76 -1.28 -8.52
CA THR A 884 -30.56 -1.96 -8.01
C THR A 884 -29.49 -1.98 -9.09
N THR A 885 -28.34 -1.36 -8.78
CA THR A 885 -27.14 -1.29 -9.62
C THR A 885 -25.98 -2.02 -8.94
N LEU A 886 -24.95 -2.37 -9.71
CA LEU A 886 -23.80 -3.14 -9.22
C LEU A 886 -23.10 -2.46 -8.03
N ASP A 887 -22.95 -1.14 -8.09
CA ASP A 887 -22.35 -0.29 -7.06
C ASP A 887 -23.28 -0.02 -5.87
N SER A 888 -24.58 -0.34 -5.97
CA SER A 888 -25.51 -0.26 -4.84
C SER A 888 -25.57 -1.56 -4.02
N LEU A 889 -25.01 -2.66 -4.56
CA LEU A 889 -24.90 -3.92 -3.84
C LEU A 889 -23.92 -3.76 -2.68
N SER A 890 -24.16 -4.51 -1.61
CA SER A 890 -23.23 -4.52 -0.49
C SER A 890 -23.02 -5.91 0.07
N ALA A 891 -21.76 -6.25 0.29
CA ALA A 891 -21.30 -7.43 1.01
C ALA A 891 -21.89 -7.50 2.43
N ILE A 892 -22.07 -6.34 3.08
CA ILE A 892 -22.76 -6.24 4.37
C ILE A 892 -24.21 -6.71 4.26
N ALA A 893 -24.92 -6.25 3.24
CA ALA A 893 -26.33 -6.59 3.03
C ALA A 893 -26.48 -8.08 2.66
N SER A 894 -25.58 -8.60 1.82
CA SER A 894 -25.53 -10.01 1.40
C SER A 894 -25.29 -10.97 2.58
N ALA A 895 -24.37 -10.61 3.48
CA ALA A 895 -24.04 -11.44 4.64
C ALA A 895 -25.02 -11.33 5.81
N ARG A 896 -25.96 -10.36 5.77
CA ARG A 896 -26.81 -9.97 6.92
C ARG A 896 -27.65 -11.10 7.48
N ASN A 897 -28.17 -11.95 6.59
CA ASN A 897 -29.09 -13.02 6.96
C ASN A 897 -28.36 -14.33 7.27
N ILE A 898 -27.02 -14.35 7.31
CA ILE A 898 -26.25 -15.56 7.60
C ILE A 898 -25.74 -15.53 9.04
N ILE A 899 -26.11 -16.54 9.83
CA ILE A 899 -25.70 -16.72 11.22
C ILE A 899 -25.00 -18.08 11.41
N GLY A 900 -24.45 -18.34 12.59
CA GLY A 900 -23.73 -19.59 12.88
C GLY A 900 -22.22 -19.53 12.58
N ALA A 901 -21.50 -20.58 12.99
CA ALA A 901 -20.06 -20.71 12.73
C ALA A 901 -19.79 -21.17 11.28
N PRO A 902 -18.59 -20.92 10.72
CA PRO A 902 -18.22 -21.45 9.41
C PRO A 902 -18.42 -22.98 9.33
N GLY A 903 -19.15 -23.44 8.31
CA GLY A 903 -19.51 -24.83 8.10
C GLY A 903 -20.79 -25.30 8.82
N ALA A 904 -21.41 -24.44 9.64
CA ALA A 904 -22.67 -24.69 10.34
C ALA A 904 -23.58 -23.46 10.25
N GLU A 905 -23.56 -22.78 9.10
CA GLU A 905 -24.34 -21.58 8.88
C GLU A 905 -25.84 -21.86 8.72
N GLU A 906 -26.65 -20.97 9.29
CA GLU A 906 -28.10 -20.98 9.13
C GLU A 906 -28.57 -19.63 8.58
N VAL A 907 -29.72 -19.65 7.89
CA VAL A 907 -30.38 -18.46 7.40
C VAL A 907 -31.26 -17.89 8.52
N ARG A 908 -30.95 -16.67 8.96
CA ARG A 908 -31.77 -15.91 9.89
C ARG A 908 -33.15 -15.65 9.27
N GLY A 909 -34.21 -15.83 10.06
CA GLY A 909 -35.57 -15.50 9.65
C GLY A 909 -35.78 -14.02 9.33
N ASP A 910 -36.94 -13.71 8.75
CA ASP A 910 -37.32 -12.36 8.36
C ASP A 910 -37.27 -11.37 9.52
N ASP A 911 -36.72 -10.19 9.25
CA ASP A 911 -36.94 -9.02 10.08
C ASP A 911 -38.28 -8.35 9.77
N ASP A 912 -38.69 -7.39 10.61
CA ASP A 912 -40.00 -6.73 10.50
C ASP A 912 -40.27 -6.09 9.13
N VAL A 913 -39.22 -5.56 8.49
CA VAL A 913 -39.32 -4.95 7.15
C VAL A 913 -39.51 -6.01 6.08
N THR A 914 -38.69 -7.07 6.11
CA THR A 914 -38.79 -8.18 5.15
C THR A 914 -40.15 -8.87 5.31
N ALA A 915 -40.63 -9.05 6.54
CA ALA A 915 -41.96 -9.58 6.81
C ALA A 915 -43.07 -8.65 6.28
N ALA A 916 -42.93 -7.33 6.41
CA ALA A 916 -43.86 -6.35 5.83
C ALA A 916 -43.86 -6.40 4.30
N LEU A 917 -42.68 -6.45 3.68
CA LEU A 917 -42.53 -6.59 2.23
C LEU A 917 -43.17 -7.88 1.72
N ARG A 918 -42.96 -9.01 2.41
CA ARG A 918 -43.56 -10.31 2.09
C ARG A 918 -45.08 -10.24 2.17
N ARG A 919 -45.65 -9.64 3.24
CA ARG A 919 -47.10 -9.47 3.38
C ARG A 919 -47.69 -8.61 2.25
N VAL A 920 -47.06 -7.48 1.93
CA VAL A 920 -47.50 -6.60 0.84
C VAL A 920 -47.44 -7.30 -0.51
N ALA A 921 -46.34 -7.98 -0.82
CA ALA A 921 -46.21 -8.74 -2.06
C ALA A 921 -47.28 -9.82 -2.17
N ALA A 922 -47.55 -10.55 -1.09
CA ALA A 922 -48.62 -11.55 -1.04
C ALA A 922 -50.01 -10.92 -1.28
N THR A 923 -50.33 -9.80 -0.63
CA THR A 923 -51.60 -9.07 -0.83
C THR A 923 -51.77 -8.61 -2.28
N LEU A 924 -50.71 -8.04 -2.88
CA LEU A 924 -50.72 -7.55 -4.26
C LEU A 924 -50.93 -8.68 -5.28
N VAL A 925 -50.20 -9.79 -5.13
CA VAL A 925 -50.28 -10.93 -6.04
C VAL A 925 -51.60 -11.70 -5.88
N ALA A 926 -52.12 -11.79 -4.66
CA ALA A 926 -53.37 -12.50 -4.39
C ALA A 926 -54.61 -11.77 -4.93
N GLY A 927 -54.58 -10.44 -5.05
CA GLY A 927 -55.70 -9.63 -5.56
C GLY A 927 -56.95 -9.64 -4.66
N GLN A 928 -56.80 -10.00 -3.38
CA GLN A 928 -57.91 -10.30 -2.46
C GLN A 928 -58.39 -9.06 -1.68
N GLY A 929 -58.90 -8.00 -2.33
CA GLY A 929 -59.71 -6.91 -1.71
C GLY A 929 -59.15 -6.13 -0.50
N VAL A 930 -58.00 -6.50 0.08
CA VAL A 930 -57.31 -5.83 1.18
C VAL A 930 -56.52 -4.67 0.59
N ASP A 931 -56.71 -3.48 1.14
CA ASP A 931 -56.03 -2.25 0.69
C ASP A 931 -54.56 -2.26 1.16
N PRO A 932 -53.56 -2.37 0.26
CA PRO A 932 -52.15 -2.44 0.64
C PRO A 932 -51.51 -1.05 0.85
N ARG A 933 -52.26 0.05 0.63
CA ARG A 933 -51.67 1.41 0.59
C ARG A 933 -50.97 1.80 1.87
N THR A 934 -51.49 1.44 3.05
CA THR A 934 -50.86 1.79 4.33
C THR A 934 -49.45 1.19 4.45
N ASP A 935 -49.29 -0.09 4.10
CA ASP A 935 -48.00 -0.76 4.15
C ASP A 935 -47.05 -0.26 3.04
N LEU A 936 -47.58 -0.01 1.84
CA LEU A 936 -46.82 0.55 0.71
C LEU A 936 -46.32 1.97 1.02
N GLU A 937 -47.18 2.83 1.58
CA GLU A 937 -46.80 4.14 2.08
C GLU A 937 -45.74 4.01 3.17
N GLN A 938 -45.87 3.04 4.10
CA GLN A 938 -44.88 2.81 5.14
C GLN A 938 -43.50 2.50 4.56
N LEU A 939 -43.44 1.64 3.54
CA LEU A 939 -42.25 1.28 2.76
C LEU A 939 -41.74 2.42 1.85
N GLY A 940 -42.49 3.51 1.71
CA GLY A 940 -42.18 4.64 0.83
C GLY A 940 -42.31 4.30 -0.65
N VAL A 941 -43.17 3.34 -1.00
CA VAL A 941 -43.36 2.85 -2.37
C VAL A 941 -44.38 3.72 -3.09
N GLY A 942 -43.97 4.36 -4.18
CA GLY A 942 -44.86 5.09 -5.09
C GLY A 942 -45.26 4.30 -6.34
N PHE A 943 -44.48 3.26 -6.68
CA PHE A 943 -44.68 2.46 -7.88
C PHE A 943 -44.53 0.96 -7.60
N VAL A 944 -45.34 0.16 -8.28
CA VAL A 944 -45.19 -1.31 -8.34
C VAL A 944 -44.89 -1.70 -9.78
N VAL A 945 -43.88 -2.54 -9.98
CA VAL A 945 -43.51 -3.07 -11.29
C VAL A 945 -43.61 -4.59 -11.24
N LEU A 946 -44.41 -5.19 -12.13
CA LEU A 946 -44.41 -6.63 -12.36
C LEU A 946 -43.58 -6.92 -13.61
N ARG A 947 -42.39 -7.51 -13.41
CA ARG A 947 -41.51 -7.90 -14.51
C ARG A 947 -42.12 -9.07 -15.26
N SER A 948 -42.43 -8.87 -16.54
CA SER A 948 -43.10 -9.87 -17.39
C SER A 948 -42.06 -10.82 -17.97
N ALA A 949 -42.21 -12.13 -17.73
CA ALA A 949 -41.48 -13.18 -18.45
C ALA A 949 -42.38 -13.92 -19.46
N ASP A 950 -43.65 -14.16 -19.14
CA ASP A 950 -44.55 -15.03 -19.94
C ASP A 950 -46.04 -14.63 -19.87
N THR A 951 -46.91 -15.38 -20.56
CA THR A 951 -48.39 -15.27 -20.52
C THR A 951 -48.98 -15.34 -19.10
N ALA A 952 -48.33 -16.02 -18.15
CA ALA A 952 -48.74 -16.06 -16.74
C ALA A 952 -48.65 -14.68 -16.05
N ALA A 953 -47.73 -13.81 -16.49
CA ALA A 953 -47.62 -12.45 -15.95
C ALA A 953 -48.81 -11.58 -16.36
N GLN A 954 -49.45 -11.82 -17.50
CA GLN A 954 -50.65 -11.09 -17.93
C GLN A 954 -51.86 -11.40 -17.04
N LEU A 955 -52.03 -12.66 -16.62
CA LEU A 955 -53.08 -13.06 -15.68
C LEU A 955 -52.86 -12.47 -14.28
N THR A 956 -51.60 -12.32 -13.87
CA THR A 956 -51.27 -11.68 -12.59
C THR A 956 -51.51 -10.17 -12.68
N ALA A 957 -51.11 -9.54 -13.78
CA ALA A 957 -51.35 -8.12 -14.01
C ALA A 957 -52.85 -7.76 -13.96
N SER A 958 -53.72 -8.58 -14.60
CA SER A 958 -55.16 -8.34 -14.55
C SER A 958 -55.76 -8.49 -13.15
N ARG A 959 -55.19 -9.35 -12.29
CA ARG A 959 -55.58 -9.43 -10.87
C ARG A 959 -55.11 -8.19 -10.09
N MET A 960 -53.92 -7.68 -10.39
CA MET A 960 -53.38 -6.49 -9.74
C MET A 960 -54.18 -5.22 -10.06
N ASP A 961 -54.80 -5.14 -11.24
CA ASP A 961 -55.70 -4.03 -11.61
C ASP A 961 -56.93 -3.91 -10.69
N ALA A 962 -57.33 -5.01 -10.03
CA ALA A 962 -58.44 -5.01 -9.07
C ALA A 962 -58.02 -4.60 -7.65
N VAL A 963 -56.72 -4.39 -7.38
CA VAL A 963 -56.23 -4.04 -6.04
C VAL A 963 -56.55 -2.57 -5.73
N PRO A 964 -57.20 -2.27 -4.58
CA PRO A 964 -57.50 -0.89 -4.20
C PRO A 964 -56.26 0.01 -4.17
N GLY A 965 -56.36 1.21 -4.77
CA GLY A 965 -55.31 2.23 -4.70
C GLY A 965 -54.19 2.10 -5.72
N LEU A 966 -54.14 1.01 -6.50
CA LEU A 966 -53.24 0.87 -7.65
C LEU A 966 -53.90 1.50 -8.89
N VAL A 967 -53.17 2.39 -9.55
CA VAL A 967 -53.57 3.00 -10.82
C VAL A 967 -52.64 2.47 -11.91
N ALA A 968 -53.19 1.68 -12.83
CA ALA A 968 -52.44 1.15 -13.96
C ALA A 968 -51.87 2.29 -14.82
N VAL A 969 -50.55 2.30 -15.01
CA VAL A 969 -49.86 3.21 -15.95
C VAL A 969 -49.73 2.54 -17.31
N GLY A 970 -49.47 1.23 -17.33
CA GLY A 970 -49.42 0.41 -18.53
C GLY A 970 -48.18 -0.49 -18.62
N GLN A 971 -48.03 -1.15 -19.76
CA GLN A 971 -46.86 -1.98 -20.06
C GLN A 971 -45.67 -1.13 -20.53
N THR A 972 -44.51 -1.35 -19.92
CA THR A 972 -43.24 -0.69 -20.24
C THR A 972 -42.24 -1.72 -20.81
N ASP A 973 -41.04 -1.28 -21.17
CA ASP A 973 -39.95 -2.16 -21.59
C ASP A 973 -39.38 -3.03 -20.47
N VAL A 974 -39.65 -2.68 -19.21
CA VAL A 974 -39.22 -3.45 -18.02
C VAL A 974 -40.33 -4.38 -17.52
N GLY A 975 -41.60 -4.01 -17.70
CA GLY A 975 -42.74 -4.75 -17.20
C GLY A 975 -44.00 -3.91 -17.06
N TRP A 976 -45.03 -4.46 -16.42
CA TRP A 976 -46.25 -3.73 -16.10
C TRP A 976 -46.01 -2.78 -14.93
N LEU A 977 -46.48 -1.54 -15.06
CA LEU A 977 -46.27 -0.48 -14.07
C LEU A 977 -47.61 0.02 -13.50
N TRP A 978 -47.69 0.07 -12.17
CA TRP A 978 -48.77 0.72 -11.43
C TRP A 978 -48.21 1.85 -10.57
N ARG A 979 -48.94 2.95 -10.51
CA ARG A 979 -48.71 4.05 -9.57
C ARG A 979 -49.63 3.88 -8.37
N ILE A 980 -49.12 4.14 -7.17
CA ILE A 980 -49.89 4.06 -5.93
C ILE A 980 -50.43 5.46 -5.60
N SER A 981 -51.75 5.57 -5.45
CA SER A 981 -52.39 6.82 -5.04
C SER A 981 -52.36 6.97 -3.51
N PRO A 982 -51.90 8.11 -2.95
CA PRO A 982 -51.87 8.34 -1.52
C PRO A 982 -53.25 8.21 -0.86
N LEU A 983 -53.28 7.83 0.42
CA LEU A 983 -54.53 7.53 1.14
C LEU A 983 -55.29 8.80 1.61
N ASN A 984 -54.57 9.88 1.92
CA ASN A 984 -55.12 11.09 2.55
C ASN A 984 -55.31 12.25 1.55
N GLN A 985 -56.49 12.89 1.54
CA GLN A 985 -56.80 14.03 0.67
C GLN A 985 -55.81 15.20 0.69
N PRO A 986 -55.34 15.73 1.85
CA PRO A 986 -54.37 16.83 1.84
C PRO A 986 -53.03 16.42 1.21
N VAL A 987 -52.70 15.12 1.22
CA VAL A 987 -51.51 14.58 0.57
C VAL A 987 -51.72 14.43 -0.95
N ILE A 988 -52.90 13.96 -1.37
CA ILE A 988 -53.29 13.83 -2.78
C ILE A 988 -53.19 15.17 -3.54
N GLN A 989 -53.49 16.29 -2.88
CA GLN A 989 -53.34 17.62 -3.48
C GLN A 989 -51.88 18.09 -3.60
N ALA A 990 -51.00 17.60 -2.73
CA ALA A 990 -49.60 18.03 -2.66
C ALA A 990 -48.66 17.20 -3.53
N ALA A 991 -48.88 15.88 -3.64
CA ALA A 991 -48.14 15.00 -4.54
C ALA A 991 -48.97 13.76 -4.93
N ASP A 992 -48.67 13.19 -6.09
CA ASP A 992 -49.37 12.01 -6.64
C ASP A 992 -48.70 10.66 -6.29
N VAL A 993 -47.60 10.68 -5.51
CA VAL A 993 -46.84 9.48 -5.08
C VAL A 993 -46.34 9.60 -3.64
N ALA A 994 -46.01 8.46 -3.02
CA ALA A 994 -45.40 8.43 -1.69
C ALA A 994 -43.95 8.96 -1.71
N HIS A 995 -43.58 9.74 -0.69
CA HIS A 995 -42.19 10.20 -0.49
C HIS A 995 -41.45 9.30 0.50
N ARG A 996 -40.10 9.32 0.41
CA ARG A 996 -39.20 8.76 1.41
C ARG A 996 -39.46 9.31 2.81
N VAL A 997 -39.75 10.61 2.91
CA VAL A 997 -39.92 11.32 4.18
C VAL A 997 -41.32 11.92 4.27
N ARG A 998 -42.01 11.59 5.36
CA ARG A 998 -43.41 11.98 5.57
C ARG A 998 -43.63 12.47 7.00
N ILE A 999 -44.65 13.31 7.19
CA ILE A 999 -45.10 13.76 8.49
C ILE A 999 -46.40 13.04 8.81
N VAL A 1000 -46.44 12.38 9.96
CA VAL A 1000 -47.64 11.69 10.46
C VAL A 1000 -48.16 12.38 11.70
N ASP A 1001 -49.48 12.43 11.83
CA ASP A 1001 -50.14 12.91 13.03
C ASP A 1001 -50.03 11.88 14.18
N PRO A 1002 -50.47 12.22 15.41
CA PRO A 1002 -50.47 11.28 16.54
C PRO A 1002 -51.34 10.02 16.33
N ARG A 1003 -52.22 9.99 15.32
CA ARG A 1003 -53.05 8.84 14.96
C ARG A 1003 -52.42 7.99 13.85
N GLY A 1004 -51.25 8.38 13.34
CA GLY A 1004 -50.51 7.67 12.30
C GLY A 1004 -50.91 8.05 10.87
N ALA A 1005 -51.79 9.02 10.67
CA ALA A 1005 -52.20 9.47 9.33
C ALA A 1005 -51.17 10.43 8.74
N VAL A 1006 -50.78 10.22 7.47
CA VAL A 1006 -49.85 11.11 6.75
C VAL A 1006 -50.51 12.46 6.49
N THR A 1007 -49.94 13.54 7.04
CA THR A 1007 -50.46 14.91 6.89
C THR A 1007 -49.68 15.77 5.92
N ALA A 1008 -48.38 15.47 5.70
CA ALA A 1008 -47.54 16.20 4.75
C ALA A 1008 -46.39 15.33 4.25
N LEU A 1009 -45.87 15.66 3.07
CA LEU A 1009 -44.73 15.02 2.43
C LEU A 1009 -43.54 16.00 2.44
N VAL A 1010 -42.33 15.47 2.63
CA VAL A 1010 -41.13 16.27 2.76
C VAL A 1010 -40.16 15.89 1.64
N ALA A 1011 -39.57 16.89 0.99
CA ALA A 1011 -38.51 16.67 0.01
C ALA A 1011 -37.25 16.16 0.70
N SER A 1012 -36.52 15.26 0.05
CA SER A 1012 -35.29 14.66 0.60
C SER A 1012 -34.28 14.32 -0.50
N GLY A 1013 -33.01 14.24 -0.11
CA GLY A 1013 -31.98 13.52 -0.87
C GLY A 1013 -31.92 12.04 -0.45
N THR A 1014 -30.91 11.33 -0.95
CA THR A 1014 -30.71 9.89 -0.75
C THR A 1014 -30.63 9.50 0.72
N ASP A 1015 -29.80 10.20 1.50
CA ASP A 1015 -29.56 9.96 2.92
C ASP A 1015 -29.61 11.25 3.76
N GLU A 1016 -29.97 12.38 3.15
CA GLU A 1016 -30.12 13.67 3.82
C GLU A 1016 -31.51 14.30 3.55
N VAL A 1017 -31.91 15.19 4.45
CA VAL A 1017 -33.12 16.02 4.31
C VAL A 1017 -32.71 17.43 4.65
N ASP A 1018 -33.09 18.38 3.80
CA ASP A 1018 -32.99 19.80 4.08
C ASP A 1018 -34.22 20.49 3.45
N ALA A 1019 -35.29 20.59 4.23
CA ALA A 1019 -36.60 21.01 3.73
C ALA A 1019 -37.39 21.80 4.77
N ALA A 1020 -38.26 22.69 4.30
CA ALA A 1020 -39.21 23.38 5.17
C ALA A 1020 -40.36 22.45 5.57
N VAL A 1021 -40.71 22.48 6.85
CA VAL A 1021 -41.81 21.71 7.43
C VAL A 1021 -42.89 22.69 7.90
N PRO A 1022 -44.17 22.51 7.50
CA PRO A 1022 -45.26 23.40 7.92
C PRO A 1022 -45.53 23.27 9.42
N PRO A 1023 -46.20 24.24 10.07
CA PRO A 1023 -46.75 24.07 11.43
C PRO A 1023 -47.85 23.00 11.46
N GLY A 1024 -48.14 22.41 12.61
CA GLY A 1024 -49.13 21.34 12.75
C GLY A 1024 -49.45 20.96 14.20
N ALA A 1025 -50.24 19.89 14.38
CA ALA A 1025 -50.64 19.41 15.70
C ALA A 1025 -49.43 18.95 16.55
N GLU A 1026 -49.54 19.13 17.86
CA GLU A 1026 -48.53 18.63 18.80
C GLU A 1026 -48.50 17.09 18.80
N GLY A 1027 -47.30 16.52 18.97
CA GLY A 1027 -47.10 15.07 18.95
C GLY A 1027 -46.96 14.43 17.56
N ARG A 1028 -46.94 15.23 16.48
CA ARG A 1028 -46.67 14.74 15.13
C ARG A 1028 -45.22 14.25 14.97
N LEU A 1029 -45.00 13.29 14.09
CA LEU A 1029 -43.68 12.71 13.84
C LEU A 1029 -43.26 12.98 12.40
N VAL A 1030 -41.97 13.24 12.17
CA VAL A 1030 -41.36 13.01 10.86
C VAL A 1030 -40.86 11.58 10.81
N VAL A 1031 -41.28 10.83 9.79
CA VAL A 1031 -40.97 9.42 9.59
C VAL A 1031 -40.18 9.27 8.30
N LEU A 1032 -39.02 8.63 8.41
CA LEU A 1032 -38.23 8.18 7.27
C LEU A 1032 -38.70 6.78 6.91
N ALA A 1033 -38.85 6.47 5.62
CA ALA A 1033 -39.02 5.09 5.17
C ALA A 1033 -37.74 4.24 5.34
N GLU A 1034 -36.86 4.53 6.31
CA GLU A 1034 -35.59 3.85 6.55
C GLU A 1034 -35.67 3.01 7.81
N ARG A 1035 -34.87 1.94 7.90
CA ARG A 1035 -34.70 1.21 9.16
C ARG A 1035 -34.26 2.14 10.29
N ALA A 1036 -34.85 1.94 11.46
CA ALA A 1036 -34.43 2.63 12.67
C ALA A 1036 -32.96 2.30 13.01
N ASP A 1037 -32.17 3.34 13.24
CA ASP A 1037 -30.76 3.21 13.64
C ASP A 1037 -30.33 4.45 14.45
N PRO A 1038 -29.55 4.29 15.53
CA PRO A 1038 -29.10 5.41 16.37
C PRO A 1038 -28.24 6.45 15.63
N GLY A 1039 -27.66 6.13 14.47
CA GLY A 1039 -26.90 7.07 13.64
C GLY A 1039 -27.76 8.15 12.96
N TRP A 1040 -29.08 7.94 12.85
CA TRP A 1040 -29.98 8.96 12.32
C TRP A 1040 -30.19 10.10 13.31
N THR A 1041 -29.98 11.33 12.83
CA THR A 1041 -30.12 12.54 13.65
C THR A 1041 -30.90 13.61 12.89
N ALA A 1042 -31.75 14.35 13.60
CA ALA A 1042 -32.60 15.39 13.03
C ALA A 1042 -32.54 16.67 13.86
N TRP A 1043 -32.65 17.82 13.20
CA TRP A 1043 -32.74 19.14 13.80
C TRP A 1043 -33.81 19.98 13.11
N LEU A 1044 -34.52 20.79 13.90
CA LEU A 1044 -35.42 21.82 13.40
C LEU A 1044 -34.86 23.19 13.81
N ASP A 1045 -34.54 24.03 12.82
CA ASP A 1045 -33.92 25.35 13.03
C ASP A 1045 -32.69 25.30 13.98
N GLY A 1046 -31.88 24.24 13.83
CA GLY A 1046 -30.67 23.99 14.62
C GLY A 1046 -30.90 23.33 16.00
N ARG A 1047 -32.15 23.14 16.44
CA ARG A 1047 -32.47 22.41 17.68
C ARG A 1047 -32.63 20.93 17.39
N LYS A 1048 -31.86 20.09 18.08
CA LYS A 1048 -31.90 18.62 17.92
C LYS A 1048 -33.26 18.07 18.34
N LEU A 1049 -33.85 17.24 17.50
CA LEU A 1049 -35.12 16.55 17.76
C LEU A 1049 -34.90 15.23 18.51
N THR A 1050 -35.93 14.78 19.23
CA THR A 1050 -35.91 13.48 19.91
C THR A 1050 -36.16 12.36 18.90
N SER A 1051 -35.24 11.39 18.86
CA SER A 1051 -35.35 10.18 18.04
C SER A 1051 -36.40 9.22 18.62
N THR A 1052 -37.21 8.62 17.76
CA THR A 1052 -38.24 7.61 18.08
C THR A 1052 -38.40 6.67 16.88
N THR A 1053 -39.38 5.75 16.91
CA THR A 1053 -39.68 4.85 15.80
C THR A 1053 -41.18 4.86 15.46
N SER A 1054 -41.49 4.51 14.21
CA SER A 1054 -42.86 4.30 13.72
C SER A 1054 -42.94 2.91 13.11
N GLY A 1055 -43.18 1.90 13.94
CA GLY A 1055 -42.96 0.49 13.57
C GLY A 1055 -41.47 0.21 13.43
N TRP A 1056 -41.04 -0.32 12.28
CA TRP A 1056 -39.63 -0.55 11.95
C TRP A 1056 -38.89 0.72 11.45
N SER A 1057 -39.65 1.76 11.10
CA SER A 1057 -39.15 2.96 10.45
C SER A 1057 -38.57 3.98 11.45
N GLN A 1058 -37.47 4.65 11.08
CA GLN A 1058 -36.88 5.74 11.86
C GLN A 1058 -37.83 6.95 11.91
N ALA A 1059 -38.02 7.55 13.09
CA ALA A 1059 -38.86 8.72 13.26
C ALA A 1059 -38.27 9.75 14.24
N PHE A 1060 -38.77 10.98 14.19
CA PHE A 1060 -38.42 12.05 15.13
C PHE A 1060 -39.65 12.85 15.54
N THR A 1061 -39.71 13.23 16.82
CA THR A 1061 -40.81 14.06 17.34
C THR A 1061 -40.68 15.49 16.82
N LEU A 1062 -41.71 15.97 16.12
CA LEU A 1062 -41.77 17.35 15.63
C LEU A 1062 -42.61 18.23 16.58
N PRO A 1063 -42.17 19.46 16.86
CA PRO A 1063 -42.99 20.43 17.58
C PRO A 1063 -44.17 20.91 16.71
N ALA A 1064 -45.12 21.59 17.35
CA ALA A 1064 -46.25 22.21 16.67
C ALA A 1064 -45.83 23.35 15.71
N SER A 1065 -44.71 24.02 16.00
CA SER A 1065 -44.13 25.03 15.11
C SER A 1065 -43.56 24.41 13.83
N GLY A 1066 -43.72 25.11 12.71
CA GLY A 1066 -42.97 24.81 11.48
C GLY A 1066 -41.52 25.32 11.56
N GLY A 1067 -40.71 24.99 10.56
CA GLY A 1067 -39.30 25.39 10.51
C GLY A 1067 -38.52 24.67 9.41
N ARG A 1068 -37.20 24.88 9.36
CA ARG A 1068 -36.30 24.15 8.46
C ARG A 1068 -35.82 22.87 9.13
N LEU A 1069 -36.27 21.74 8.61
CA LEU A 1069 -35.88 20.40 9.05
C LEU A 1069 -34.59 19.99 8.33
N THR A 1070 -33.61 19.57 9.12
CA THR A 1070 -32.41 18.88 8.62
C THR A 1070 -32.35 17.49 9.22
N VAL A 1071 -32.13 16.47 8.39
CA VAL A 1071 -31.93 15.08 8.84
C VAL A 1071 -30.71 14.52 8.13
N ARG A 1072 -29.82 13.84 8.85
CA ARG A 1072 -28.64 13.21 8.27
C ARG A 1072 -28.25 11.95 9.06
N TYR A 1073 -27.51 11.06 8.42
CA TYR A 1073 -26.91 9.91 9.07
C TYR A 1073 -25.46 10.25 9.50
N GLU A 1074 -25.16 10.16 10.80
CA GLU A 1074 -23.85 10.51 11.36
C GLU A 1074 -23.13 9.27 11.90
N ASN A 1075 -21.88 9.05 11.45
CA ASN A 1075 -20.98 8.05 12.04
C ASN A 1075 -19.74 8.74 12.63
N PRO A 1076 -19.34 8.43 13.88
CA PRO A 1076 -18.21 9.08 14.55
C PRO A 1076 -16.85 8.82 13.86
N TRP A 1077 -16.73 7.75 13.08
CA TRP A 1077 -15.49 7.40 12.39
C TRP A 1077 -15.34 8.06 11.02
N SER A 1078 -16.43 8.54 10.42
CA SER A 1078 -16.49 9.08 9.06
C SER A 1078 -15.35 10.06 8.74
N PHE A 1079 -15.19 11.12 9.54
CA PHE A 1079 -14.17 12.14 9.35
C PHE A 1079 -12.75 11.58 9.47
N TRP A 1080 -12.50 10.74 10.48
CA TRP A 1080 -11.16 10.22 10.78
C TRP A 1080 -10.70 9.21 9.73
N THR A 1081 -11.58 8.31 9.32
CA THR A 1081 -11.26 7.31 8.28
C THR A 1081 -11.12 7.97 6.93
N ALA A 1082 -11.97 8.94 6.58
CA ALA A 1082 -11.84 9.70 5.33
C ALA A 1082 -10.51 10.48 5.28
N ALA A 1083 -10.15 11.17 6.37
CA ALA A 1083 -8.86 11.87 6.47
C ALA A 1083 -7.66 10.91 6.34
N ALA A 1084 -7.73 9.73 6.98
CA ALA A 1084 -6.70 8.70 6.88
C ALA A 1084 -6.59 8.12 5.46
N GLN A 1085 -7.72 7.80 4.83
CA GLN A 1085 -7.79 7.31 3.46
C GLN A 1085 -7.18 8.29 2.46
N ILE A 1086 -7.63 9.56 2.49
CA ILE A 1086 -7.12 10.62 1.62
C ILE A 1086 -5.61 10.80 1.81
N THR A 1087 -5.14 10.80 3.07
CA THR A 1087 -3.72 10.98 3.37
C THR A 1087 -2.86 9.81 2.87
N VAL A 1088 -3.25 8.57 3.17
CA VAL A 1088 -2.48 7.37 2.80
C VAL A 1088 -2.48 7.14 1.30
N ILE A 1089 -3.65 7.21 0.66
CA ILE A 1089 -3.78 7.04 -0.79
C ILE A 1089 -3.08 8.21 -1.51
N GLY A 1090 -3.29 9.45 -1.07
CA GLY A 1090 -2.63 10.63 -1.64
C GLY A 1090 -1.10 10.57 -1.57
N LEU A 1091 -0.53 10.24 -0.41
CA LEU A 1091 0.92 10.05 -0.27
C LEU A 1091 1.43 8.89 -1.14
N THR A 1092 0.66 7.81 -1.27
CA THR A 1092 1.04 6.66 -2.09
C THR A 1092 1.00 7.01 -3.59
N VAL A 1093 -0.02 7.74 -4.05
CA VAL A 1093 -0.09 8.24 -5.44
C VAL A 1093 1.10 9.15 -5.71
N ILE A 1094 1.37 10.12 -4.83
CA ILE A 1094 2.53 11.01 -4.94
C ILE A 1094 3.82 10.19 -5.01
N LEU A 1095 3.98 9.14 -4.20
CA LEU A 1095 5.17 8.27 -4.20
C LEU A 1095 5.26 7.38 -5.45
N ALA A 1096 4.15 6.89 -5.98
CA ALA A 1096 4.08 6.02 -7.15
C ALA A 1096 4.39 6.73 -8.47
N ILE A 1097 4.10 8.04 -8.58
CA ILE A 1097 4.39 8.81 -9.80
C ILE A 1097 5.90 8.78 -10.10
N PRO A 1098 6.35 8.26 -11.25
CA PRO A 1098 7.77 8.26 -11.60
C PRO A 1098 8.23 9.70 -11.86
N MET A 1099 9.09 10.23 -11.00
CA MET A 1099 9.77 11.50 -11.26
C MET A 1099 11.16 11.23 -11.86
N PRO A 1100 11.68 12.13 -12.72
CA PRO A 1100 13.07 12.04 -13.18
C PRO A 1100 13.94 11.91 -11.94
N ALA A 1101 14.58 10.76 -11.78
CA ALA A 1101 15.44 10.51 -10.65
C ALA A 1101 16.57 11.53 -10.71
N ARG A 1102 16.46 12.62 -9.95
CA ARG A 1102 17.69 13.26 -9.45
C ARG A 1102 18.39 12.12 -8.75
N ARG A 1103 19.58 11.76 -9.27
CA ARG A 1103 20.42 10.69 -8.74
C ARG A 1103 20.31 10.75 -7.21
N PRO A 1104 20.10 9.62 -6.51
CA PRO A 1104 20.15 9.58 -5.05
C PRO A 1104 21.61 9.79 -4.61
N ARG A 1105 22.08 11.01 -4.84
CA ARG A 1105 23.23 11.67 -4.27
C ARG A 1105 22.70 12.88 -3.50
N THR A 1106 21.49 12.83 -2.95
CA THR A 1106 21.00 13.87 -2.04
C THR A 1106 21.69 13.76 -0.69
N GLY A 1107 23.01 13.96 -0.67
CA GLY A 1107 23.87 14.20 0.49
C GLY A 1107 23.62 15.58 1.11
N LEU A 1108 22.35 15.90 1.36
CA LEU A 1108 21.92 17.19 1.89
C LEU A 1108 22.15 17.37 3.40
N SER A 1109 22.76 16.37 4.03
CA SER A 1109 23.51 16.64 5.24
C SER A 1109 24.87 16.02 5.04
N ARG A 1110 25.89 16.79 5.38
CA ARG A 1110 27.26 16.36 5.57
C ARG A 1110 27.40 15.33 6.74
N ASP A 1111 26.30 14.64 7.07
CA ASP A 1111 26.14 13.61 8.10
C ASP A 1111 25.30 12.38 7.64
N GLU A 1112 24.73 12.31 6.42
CA GLU A 1112 23.83 11.17 6.06
C GLU A 1112 23.99 10.55 4.65
N GLY A 1113 25.10 10.81 3.93
CA GLY A 1113 25.22 10.47 2.50
C GLY A 1113 26.45 9.69 2.04
N SER A 1114 26.76 8.52 2.61
CA SER A 1114 27.68 7.57 1.93
C SER A 1114 27.21 6.11 1.88
N LEU A 1115 25.93 5.85 2.17
CA LEU A 1115 25.27 4.57 1.92
C LEU A 1115 25.12 4.30 0.42
N ARG A 1116 26.21 3.90 -0.27
CA ARG A 1116 26.22 3.04 -1.48
C ARG A 1116 27.61 2.63 -2.02
N LYS A 1117 28.60 2.39 -1.16
CA LYS A 1117 29.88 1.74 -1.54
C LYS A 1117 30.15 0.41 -0.83
N GLU A 1118 29.11 -0.28 -0.38
CA GLU A 1118 29.21 -1.61 0.27
C GLU A 1118 28.88 -2.80 -0.66
N HIS A 1119 28.95 -2.65 -1.98
CA HIS A 1119 28.78 -3.80 -2.91
C HIS A 1119 30.04 -4.08 -3.76
N GLN A 1120 31.21 -3.58 -3.36
CA GLN A 1120 32.43 -3.75 -4.15
C GLN A 1120 33.53 -4.62 -3.53
N HIS A 1121 33.52 -4.90 -2.24
CA HIS A 1121 34.47 -5.87 -1.65
C HIS A 1121 33.83 -6.62 -0.48
N ALA A 1122 33.06 -7.66 -0.81
CA ALA A 1122 32.79 -8.84 0.02
C ALA A 1122 32.31 -9.98 -0.89
#